data_AF-A0A4R8G7G6-F1
#
_entry.id   AF-A0A4R8G7G6-F1
#
_cell.length_a   1.000
_cell.length_b   1.000
_cell.length_c   1.000
_cell.angle_alpha   90.00
_cell.angle_beta   90.00
_cell.angle_gamma   90.00
#
_symmetry.space_group_name_H-M   'P 1'
#
loop_
_entity.id
_entity.type
_entity.pdbx_description
1 polymer ?
#
loop_
_entity_poly.entity_id
_entity_poly.type
_entity_poly.pdbx_seq_one_letter_code
_entity_poly.pdbx_strand_id
1 'polypeptide(L)'
;MEPLNTARLLGLWQAEKHSLVQPARLPDTQWILGAILGDSLTQGVSLDREAVSRLITGLFEWRQSSGRSITYRQARKRVNSVLEQLNQVPGMQAVLMPEPVLAHRPTALPPTGRALDITEQMMALDRQLLAWCRRSNVADAWLLVLGLRLMTRLGMGEQVMLGTLAMLTRAHESQRWLAIPSAPGERLPQGAHYRLYLPEDVWLALRAILTRTAEKAPSAWLLAAVPQDNELSHAQRVQTLRARLKAAGKHCLTNLKGHPERDKWAQLRTWSTLVSASRHVPVMRGIPPLWATLLQHYPLPTCTPVPLLSDSGTAHWYTPGEKLGRLPDRSAVRGVAIPLPVLGERTQPAGLSLVATEHLPPDWSRRAKNMLQQFLADARQLGRDKVNAVRLERPMQALLEDYEGQLVALIGHAGSYPQWVLHFLYHQLRTEGHTLSTARTQLSRLTPITLLLHEAVLDLSDWDDEVVLELQEAAEAGAHWAAATRSAFHGTFRQFLVFCQRYGQLDGVSLPPKGASTLAPSVLRTRILSADHMQTVWNALIDRVPNGDPRQMMGLVVALGFYGGLRASEVLSLTLNNVLVGAQDEQGRTPCWIEILGGKTDAARRRVALHVMAPSSVTEQMRGWVEERRQECSAWPLSEVALFGPRHSPAAYTRDSLITPAIEWMRYVLGEDIDFHGLRHAAVSWTLLRLHAAQNPAFGEKLQHRHHWMFCEEAQKTALAHFCGAEGRDTLARGTLLLQVAKWIGHREPGTLLQHYAHVLGLLHSDVLALKNGICPAK
;
A
#
# COMPACT_ATOMS: atom_id res chain seq x y z
N MET A 1 2.70 5.85 44.24
CA MET A 1 1.75 6.63 43.43
C MET A 1 0.72 7.23 44.37
N GLU A 2 0.51 8.55 44.31
CA GLU A 2 -0.61 9.15 45.03
C GLU A 2 -1.92 8.65 44.40
N PRO A 3 -2.88 8.17 45.20
CA PRO A 3 -4.16 7.78 44.67
C PRO A 3 -4.92 9.03 44.17
N LEU A 4 -5.63 8.87 43.05
CA LEU A 4 -6.33 9.93 42.33
C LEU A 4 -7.84 9.63 42.24
N ASN A 5 -8.64 10.70 42.27
CA ASN A 5 -10.06 10.68 41.95
C ASN A 5 -10.37 11.82 40.96
N THR A 6 -11.61 11.91 40.48
CA THR A 6 -12.02 12.91 39.49
C THR A 6 -11.68 14.35 39.93
N ALA A 7 -11.94 14.70 41.19
CA ALA A 7 -11.70 16.05 41.70
C ALA A 7 -10.21 16.42 41.74
N ARG A 8 -9.34 15.51 42.20
CA ARG A 8 -7.89 15.73 42.23
C ARG A 8 -7.31 15.89 40.82
N LEU A 9 -7.70 15.01 39.88
CA LEU A 9 -7.16 15.07 38.52
C LEU A 9 -7.62 16.33 37.78
N LEU A 10 -8.89 16.74 37.96
CA LEU A 10 -9.37 18.02 37.43
C LEU A 10 -8.63 19.21 38.04
N GLY A 11 -8.35 19.20 39.35
CA GLY A 11 -7.60 20.25 40.03
C GLY A 11 -6.18 20.40 39.48
N LEU A 12 -5.48 19.27 39.24
CA LEU A 12 -4.16 19.25 38.62
C LEU A 12 -4.20 19.85 37.20
N TRP A 13 -5.11 19.37 36.35
CA TRP A 13 -5.24 19.89 34.99
C TRP A 13 -5.69 21.36 34.93
N GLN A 14 -6.44 21.85 35.92
CA GLN A 14 -6.79 23.27 36.05
C GLN A 14 -5.59 24.13 36.44
N ALA A 15 -4.77 23.67 37.38
CA ALA A 15 -3.53 24.35 37.76
C ALA A 15 -2.57 24.48 36.57
N GLU A 16 -2.51 23.44 35.74
CA GLU A 16 -1.71 23.39 34.50
C GLU A 16 -2.37 24.11 33.32
N LYS A 17 -3.58 24.67 33.49
CA LYS A 17 -4.37 25.33 32.43
C LYS A 17 -4.57 24.43 31.19
N HIS A 18 -4.76 23.13 31.40
CA HIS A 18 -4.88 22.18 30.30
C HIS A 18 -6.09 22.47 29.41
N SER A 19 -5.95 22.29 28.10
CA SER A 19 -7.00 22.52 27.08
C SER A 19 -8.29 21.69 27.28
N LEU A 20 -8.26 20.65 28.12
CA LEU A 20 -9.40 19.79 28.42
C LEU A 20 -10.32 20.37 29.49
N VAL A 21 -9.83 21.28 30.33
CA VAL A 21 -10.59 21.89 31.44
C VAL A 21 -11.02 23.33 31.17
N GLN A 22 -10.92 23.78 29.92
CA GLN A 22 -11.49 25.07 29.50
C GLN A 22 -13.01 25.11 29.77
N PRO A 23 -13.62 26.28 30.05
CA PRO A 23 -15.03 26.38 30.46
C PRO A 23 -16.02 25.69 29.51
N ALA A 24 -15.79 25.76 28.19
CA ALA A 24 -16.66 25.13 27.19
C ALA A 24 -16.60 23.59 27.19
N ARG A 25 -15.54 23.02 27.75
CA ARG A 25 -15.15 21.60 27.67
C ARG A 25 -15.22 20.90 29.02
N LEU A 26 -15.11 21.64 30.11
CA LEU A 26 -15.11 21.15 31.49
C LEU A 26 -16.27 20.18 31.81
N PRO A 27 -17.53 20.43 31.39
CA PRO A 27 -18.63 19.50 31.69
C PRO A 27 -18.42 18.10 31.11
N ASP A 28 -17.87 17.99 29.89
CA ASP A 28 -17.57 16.69 29.28
C ASP A 28 -16.45 15.99 30.04
N THR A 29 -15.37 16.71 30.35
CA THR A 29 -14.21 16.13 31.04
C THR A 29 -14.63 15.61 32.41
N GLN A 30 -15.46 16.37 33.13
CA GLN A 30 -15.95 15.97 34.43
C GLN A 30 -16.86 14.75 34.35
N TRP A 31 -17.76 14.68 33.36
CA TRP A 31 -18.60 13.51 33.14
C TRP A 31 -17.76 12.27 32.80
N ILE A 32 -16.81 12.40 31.86
CA ILE A 32 -15.93 11.31 31.41
C ILE A 32 -15.10 10.79 32.59
N LEU A 33 -14.41 11.68 33.31
CA LEU A 33 -13.57 11.28 34.45
C LEU A 33 -14.40 10.73 35.60
N GLY A 34 -15.60 11.27 35.85
CA GLY A 34 -16.53 10.74 36.86
C GLY A 34 -16.97 9.32 36.55
N ALA A 35 -17.25 9.03 35.27
CA ALA A 35 -17.62 7.69 34.82
C ALA A 35 -16.44 6.68 34.86
N ILE A 36 -15.19 7.15 34.88
CA ILE A 36 -13.99 6.30 34.93
C ILE A 36 -13.51 6.07 36.37
N LEU A 37 -13.31 7.16 37.12
CA LEU A 37 -12.63 7.15 38.42
C LEU A 37 -13.62 7.14 39.59
N GLY A 38 -14.83 7.69 39.40
CA GLY A 38 -15.76 7.98 40.48
C GLY A 38 -15.18 8.94 41.53
N ASP A 39 -15.83 8.98 42.70
CA ASP A 39 -15.40 9.82 43.82
C ASP A 39 -14.30 9.18 44.68
N SER A 40 -14.13 7.86 44.54
CA SER A 40 -13.17 7.05 45.29
C SER A 40 -11.74 7.26 44.80
N LEU A 41 -10.79 7.25 45.74
CA LEU A 41 -9.36 7.30 45.45
C LEU A 41 -8.89 5.96 44.84
N THR A 42 -8.34 6.01 43.62
CA THR A 42 -7.85 4.83 42.89
C THR A 42 -6.35 4.96 42.62
N GLN A 43 -5.62 3.83 42.69
CA GLN A 43 -4.18 3.77 42.40
C GLN A 43 -3.87 3.43 40.93
N GLY A 44 -4.88 3.00 40.18
CA GLY A 44 -4.76 2.69 38.75
C GLY A 44 -6.09 2.21 38.17
N VAL A 45 -6.28 2.44 36.88
CA VAL A 45 -7.48 2.03 36.13
C VAL A 45 -7.05 1.47 34.79
N SER A 46 -7.63 0.34 34.39
CA SER A 46 -7.47 -0.23 33.05
C SER A 46 -8.82 -0.27 32.34
N LEU A 47 -8.95 0.44 31.21
CA LEU A 47 -10.17 0.48 30.39
C LEU A 47 -9.94 -0.26 29.08
N ASP A 48 -10.66 -1.35 28.89
CA ASP A 48 -10.69 -2.09 27.63
C ASP A 48 -11.61 -1.42 26.57
N ARG A 49 -11.67 -2.02 25.38
CA ARG A 49 -12.45 -1.50 24.25
C ARG A 49 -13.95 -1.42 24.55
N GLU A 50 -14.49 -2.37 25.30
CA GLU A 50 -15.92 -2.43 25.59
C GLU A 50 -16.32 -1.38 26.63
N ALA A 51 -15.49 -1.19 27.66
CA ALA A 51 -15.61 -0.10 28.61
C ALA A 51 -15.56 1.27 27.91
N VAL A 52 -14.57 1.49 27.03
CA VAL A 52 -14.47 2.77 26.29
C VAL A 52 -15.62 2.95 25.30
N SER A 53 -16.09 1.88 24.64
CA SER A 53 -17.28 1.97 23.78
C SER A 53 -18.53 2.37 24.57
N ARG A 54 -18.74 1.79 25.76
CA ARG A 54 -19.83 2.18 26.66
C ARG A 54 -19.70 3.64 27.12
N LEU A 55 -18.48 4.10 27.37
CA LEU A 55 -18.20 5.49 27.74
C LEU A 55 -18.58 6.47 26.62
N ILE A 56 -18.26 6.13 25.36
CA ILE A 56 -18.64 6.93 24.18
C ILE A 56 -20.16 6.99 24.02
N THR A 57 -20.83 5.84 24.12
CA THR A 57 -22.29 5.77 24.05
C THR A 57 -22.93 6.58 25.18
N GLY A 58 -22.44 6.43 26.41
CA GLY A 58 -22.95 7.17 27.56
C GLY A 58 -22.75 8.69 27.43
N LEU A 59 -21.60 9.15 26.93
CA LEU A 59 -21.37 10.59 26.71
C LEU A 59 -22.31 11.13 25.61
N PHE A 60 -22.49 10.35 24.54
CA PHE A 60 -23.42 10.70 23.47
C PHE A 60 -24.85 10.84 24.00
N GLU A 61 -25.35 9.83 24.72
CA GLU A 61 -26.69 9.83 25.32
C GLU A 61 -26.88 10.95 26.34
N TRP A 62 -25.89 11.17 27.22
CA TRP A 62 -25.91 12.26 28.18
C TRP A 62 -25.98 13.65 27.52
N ARG A 63 -25.26 13.85 26.40
CA ARG A 63 -25.35 15.10 25.64
C ARG A 63 -26.68 15.26 24.89
N GLN A 64 -27.28 14.17 24.41
CA GLN A 64 -28.63 14.20 23.84
C GLN A 64 -29.66 14.61 24.90
N SER A 65 -29.59 14.05 26.11
CA SER A 65 -30.54 14.37 27.18
C SER A 65 -30.32 15.76 27.80
N SER A 66 -29.09 16.27 27.77
CA SER A 66 -28.73 17.59 28.33
C SER A 66 -29.00 18.78 27.39
N GLY A 67 -29.70 18.58 26.25
CA GLY A 67 -30.06 19.66 25.32
C GLY A 67 -28.91 20.24 24.50
N ARG A 68 -27.74 19.59 24.49
CA ARG A 68 -26.55 19.98 23.72
C ARG A 68 -26.08 18.80 22.86
N SER A 69 -26.92 18.43 21.89
CA SER A 69 -26.70 17.26 21.04
C SER A 69 -25.34 17.32 20.34
N ILE A 70 -24.58 16.23 20.45
CA ILE A 70 -23.36 16.01 19.68
C ILE A 70 -23.53 14.78 18.80
N THR A 71 -22.78 14.72 17.72
CA THR A 71 -22.68 13.50 16.91
C THR A 71 -21.89 12.43 17.65
N TYR A 72 -22.14 11.15 17.35
CA TYR A 72 -21.36 10.03 17.89
C TYR A 72 -19.86 10.16 17.60
N ARG A 73 -19.50 10.75 16.45
CA ARG A 73 -18.10 11.07 16.09
C ARG A 73 -17.49 12.11 17.03
N GLN A 74 -18.22 13.18 17.36
CA GLN A 74 -17.78 14.18 18.33
C GLN A 74 -17.64 13.59 19.73
N ALA A 75 -18.58 12.73 20.17
CA ALA A 75 -18.49 12.02 21.44
C ALA A 75 -17.22 11.15 21.52
N ARG A 76 -16.95 10.35 20.48
CA ARG A 76 -15.73 9.54 20.37
C ARG A 76 -14.47 10.39 20.45
N LYS A 77 -14.39 11.45 19.62
CA LYS A 77 -13.22 12.34 19.61
C LYS A 77 -12.99 12.94 21.00
N ARG A 78 -14.07 13.33 21.68
CA ARG A 78 -14.00 13.91 23.02
C ARG A 78 -13.51 12.93 24.07
N VAL A 79 -14.04 11.72 24.09
CA VAL A 79 -13.59 10.64 24.98
C VAL A 79 -12.11 10.34 24.75
N ASN A 80 -11.70 10.12 23.50
CA ASN A 80 -10.31 9.82 23.18
C ASN A 80 -9.35 10.91 23.66
N SER A 81 -9.68 12.19 23.47
CA SER A 81 -8.79 13.27 23.94
C SER A 81 -8.61 13.27 25.46
N VAL A 82 -9.62 12.88 26.23
CA VAL A 82 -9.49 12.75 27.70
C VAL A 82 -8.69 11.50 28.06
N LEU A 83 -8.94 10.38 27.41
CA LEU A 83 -8.21 9.12 27.64
C LEU A 83 -6.73 9.21 27.25
N GLU A 84 -6.41 9.95 26.18
CA GLU A 84 -5.03 10.19 25.74
C GLU A 84 -4.21 10.90 26.83
N GLN A 85 -4.82 11.85 27.54
CA GLN A 85 -4.19 12.52 28.68
C GLN A 85 -4.22 11.68 29.94
N LEU A 86 -5.27 10.89 30.15
CA LEU A 86 -5.34 9.94 31.26
C LEU A 86 -4.21 8.90 31.17
N ASN A 87 -3.87 8.44 29.97
CA ASN A 87 -2.77 7.50 29.73
C ASN A 87 -1.37 8.06 30.04
N GLN A 88 -1.23 9.39 30.20
CA GLN A 88 0.02 10.01 30.67
C GLN A 88 0.17 9.91 32.19
N VAL A 89 -0.92 9.58 32.91
CA VAL A 89 -0.91 9.44 34.36
C VAL A 89 -0.40 8.04 34.73
N PRO A 90 0.64 7.91 35.58
CA PRO A 90 1.14 6.62 36.03
C PRO A 90 0.03 5.75 36.62
N GLY A 91 -0.01 4.47 36.22
CA GLY A 91 -1.02 3.49 36.69
C GLY A 91 -2.36 3.52 35.94
N MET A 92 -2.56 4.45 35.01
CA MET A 92 -3.75 4.53 34.18
C MET A 92 -3.48 3.96 32.78
N GLN A 93 -4.39 3.14 32.28
CA GLN A 93 -4.33 2.55 30.95
C GLN A 93 -5.72 2.53 30.33
N ALA A 94 -5.90 3.13 29.16
CA ALA A 94 -7.16 3.14 28.44
C ALA A 94 -6.95 2.97 26.95
N VAL A 95 -7.76 2.10 26.34
CA VAL A 95 -7.73 1.87 24.89
C VAL A 95 -8.36 3.04 24.13
N LEU A 96 -7.61 3.71 23.26
CA LEU A 96 -8.16 4.75 22.38
C LEU A 96 -8.98 4.15 21.22
N MET A 97 -10.13 4.75 20.91
CA MET A 97 -11.03 4.25 19.86
C MET A 97 -10.71 4.89 18.50
N PRO A 98 -10.27 4.15 17.47
CA PRO A 98 -9.87 4.75 16.20
C PRO A 98 -11.01 5.54 15.53
N GLU A 99 -10.67 6.61 14.81
CA GLU A 99 -11.65 7.40 14.06
C GLU A 99 -12.17 6.60 12.84
N PRO A 100 -13.48 6.52 12.60
CA PRO A 100 -14.00 5.79 11.46
C PRO A 100 -13.74 6.60 10.19
N VAL A 101 -12.78 6.17 9.38
CA VAL A 101 -12.57 6.70 8.03
C VAL A 101 -13.78 6.32 7.16
N LEU A 102 -14.47 7.31 6.61
CA LEU A 102 -15.54 7.11 5.64
C LEU A 102 -14.96 6.43 4.39
N ALA A 103 -15.43 5.22 4.10
CA ALA A 103 -15.02 4.49 2.91
C ALA A 103 -15.53 5.23 1.66
N HIS A 104 -14.64 5.69 0.78
CA HIS A 104 -15.03 6.11 -0.56
C HIS A 104 -15.55 4.87 -1.30
N ARG A 105 -16.85 4.84 -1.61
CA ARG A 105 -17.50 3.75 -2.36
C ARG A 105 -17.77 4.21 -3.78
N PRO A 106 -16.82 4.09 -4.72
CA PRO A 106 -17.10 4.38 -6.12
C PRO A 106 -18.20 3.42 -6.60
N THR A 107 -19.28 3.97 -7.15
CA THR A 107 -20.39 3.18 -7.68
C THR A 107 -19.91 2.47 -8.95
N ALA A 108 -19.80 1.14 -8.91
CA ALA A 108 -19.43 0.35 -10.09
C ALA A 108 -20.64 -0.04 -10.96
N LEU A 109 -21.85 0.26 -10.48
CA LEU A 109 -23.10 0.10 -11.22
C LEU A 109 -23.27 1.20 -12.27
N PRO A 110 -24.06 0.94 -13.33
CA PRO A 110 -24.43 1.96 -14.31
C PRO A 110 -25.08 3.17 -13.62
N PRO A 111 -24.62 4.41 -13.89
CA PRO A 111 -25.10 5.60 -13.18
C PRO A 111 -26.48 6.08 -13.64
N THR A 112 -27.00 5.56 -14.76
CA THR A 112 -28.28 5.97 -15.35
C THR A 112 -29.03 4.75 -15.87
N GLY A 113 -30.36 4.83 -15.95
CA GLY A 113 -31.20 3.75 -16.52
C GLY A 113 -30.80 3.41 -17.96
N ARG A 114 -30.49 4.42 -18.79
CA ARG A 114 -29.98 4.20 -20.14
C ARG A 114 -28.67 3.41 -20.17
N ALA A 115 -27.75 3.68 -19.24
CA ALA A 115 -26.50 2.94 -19.15
C ALA A 115 -26.75 1.48 -18.72
N LEU A 116 -27.72 1.25 -17.83
CA LEU A 116 -28.17 -0.09 -17.44
C LEU A 116 -28.72 -0.85 -18.66
N ASP A 117 -29.66 -0.26 -19.41
CA ASP A 117 -30.24 -0.86 -20.62
C ASP A 117 -29.16 -1.27 -21.63
N ILE A 118 -28.21 -0.37 -21.90
CA ILE A 118 -27.11 -0.61 -22.82
C ILE A 118 -26.20 -1.77 -22.34
N THR A 119 -25.97 -1.89 -21.03
CA THR A 119 -25.21 -2.99 -20.44
C THR A 119 -25.95 -4.32 -20.53
N GLU A 120 -27.25 -4.35 -20.30
CA GLU A 120 -28.08 -5.56 -20.49
C GLU A 120 -28.06 -6.04 -21.94
N GLN A 121 -28.14 -5.09 -22.88
CA GLN A 121 -27.99 -5.37 -24.31
C GLN A 121 -26.63 -5.97 -24.64
N MET A 122 -25.55 -5.51 -23.98
CA MET A 122 -24.22 -6.09 -24.16
C MET A 122 -24.14 -7.52 -23.63
N MET A 123 -24.82 -7.83 -22.52
CA MET A 123 -24.94 -9.21 -22.02
C MET A 123 -25.71 -10.12 -22.99
N ALA A 124 -26.75 -9.60 -23.64
CA ALA A 124 -27.49 -10.33 -24.68
C ALA A 124 -26.62 -10.59 -25.91
N LEU A 125 -25.95 -9.56 -26.43
CA LEU A 125 -25.01 -9.69 -27.56
C LEU A 125 -23.88 -10.67 -27.25
N ASP A 126 -23.29 -10.59 -26.05
CA ASP A 126 -22.15 -11.42 -25.65
C ASP A 126 -22.46 -12.92 -25.81
N ARG A 127 -23.68 -13.36 -25.48
CA ARG A 127 -24.13 -14.76 -25.67
C ARG A 127 -24.06 -15.25 -27.12
N GLN A 128 -24.24 -14.35 -28.09
CA GLN A 128 -24.27 -14.68 -29.51
C GLN A 128 -22.88 -14.60 -30.18
N LEU A 129 -21.90 -13.96 -29.53
CA LEU A 129 -20.60 -13.66 -30.13
C LEU A 129 -19.82 -14.92 -30.56
N LEU A 130 -19.77 -15.96 -29.72
CA LEU A 130 -19.00 -17.16 -30.04
C LEU A 130 -19.60 -17.92 -31.23
N ALA A 131 -20.93 -18.05 -31.29
CA ALA A 131 -21.62 -18.70 -32.40
C ALA A 131 -21.45 -17.90 -33.71
N TRP A 132 -21.52 -16.57 -33.65
CA TRP A 132 -21.21 -15.71 -34.80
C TRP A 132 -19.74 -15.87 -35.26
N CYS A 133 -18.80 -15.89 -34.32
CA CYS A 133 -17.38 -16.02 -34.61
C CYS A 133 -17.04 -17.35 -35.30
N ARG A 134 -17.59 -18.46 -34.80
CA ARG A 134 -17.43 -19.79 -35.43
C ARG A 134 -17.97 -19.83 -36.85
N ARG A 135 -19.13 -19.22 -37.11
CA ARG A 135 -19.72 -19.12 -38.45
C ARG A 135 -18.91 -18.25 -39.41
N SER A 136 -18.39 -17.13 -38.93
CA SER A 136 -17.60 -16.20 -39.75
C SER A 136 -16.21 -16.75 -40.08
N ASN A 137 -15.61 -17.50 -39.15
CA ASN A 137 -14.30 -18.15 -39.25
C ASN A 137 -13.08 -17.22 -39.54
N VAL A 138 -13.24 -15.90 -39.61
CA VAL A 138 -12.15 -14.93 -39.86
C VAL A 138 -11.31 -14.68 -38.59
N ALA A 139 -10.01 -14.41 -38.75
CA ALA A 139 -9.11 -14.08 -37.64
C ALA A 139 -9.60 -12.89 -36.79
N ASP A 140 -10.10 -11.84 -37.44
CA ASP A 140 -10.62 -10.64 -36.77
C ASP A 140 -11.91 -10.90 -35.97
N ALA A 141 -12.66 -11.95 -36.29
CA ALA A 141 -13.81 -12.36 -35.49
C ALA A 141 -13.35 -12.91 -34.13
N TRP A 142 -12.31 -13.76 -34.11
CA TRP A 142 -11.73 -14.26 -32.86
C TRP A 142 -11.06 -13.17 -32.05
N LEU A 143 -10.40 -12.21 -32.71
CA LEU A 143 -9.87 -11.01 -32.06
C LEU A 143 -10.96 -10.19 -31.38
N LEU A 144 -12.10 -9.97 -32.06
CA LEU A 144 -13.24 -9.26 -31.47
C LEU A 144 -13.81 -9.99 -30.27
N VAL A 145 -14.03 -11.31 -30.38
CA VAL A 145 -14.54 -12.12 -29.25
C VAL A 145 -13.57 -12.05 -28.08
N LEU A 146 -12.26 -12.25 -28.30
CA LEU A 146 -11.28 -12.14 -27.23
C LEU A 146 -11.31 -10.75 -26.60
N GLY A 147 -11.25 -9.67 -27.39
CA GLY A 147 -11.27 -8.30 -26.87
C GLY A 147 -12.51 -7.97 -26.04
N LEU A 148 -13.71 -8.34 -26.53
CA LEU A 148 -14.96 -8.13 -25.79
C LEU A 148 -15.04 -9.01 -24.53
N ARG A 149 -14.54 -10.24 -24.57
CA ARG A 149 -14.54 -11.16 -23.41
C ARG A 149 -13.53 -10.72 -22.34
N LEU A 150 -12.37 -10.20 -22.71
CA LEU A 150 -11.44 -9.57 -21.78
C LEU A 150 -12.11 -8.42 -21.01
N MET A 151 -12.92 -7.59 -21.67
CA MET A 151 -13.65 -6.51 -20.99
C MET A 151 -14.85 -7.03 -20.18
N THR A 152 -15.70 -7.89 -20.76
CA THR A 152 -16.97 -8.32 -20.14
C THR A 152 -16.85 -9.47 -19.13
N ARG A 153 -15.70 -10.17 -19.08
CA ARG A 153 -15.43 -11.22 -18.10
C ARG A 153 -14.37 -10.85 -17.09
N LEU A 154 -13.31 -10.15 -17.50
CA LEU A 154 -12.21 -9.78 -16.59
C LEU A 154 -12.31 -8.33 -16.09
N GLY A 155 -13.23 -7.53 -16.62
CA GLY A 155 -13.35 -6.11 -16.26
C GLY A 155 -12.24 -5.22 -16.81
N MET A 156 -11.55 -5.66 -17.87
CA MET A 156 -10.53 -4.82 -18.51
C MET A 156 -11.14 -3.56 -19.13
N GLY A 157 -10.48 -2.42 -18.94
CA GLY A 157 -10.79 -1.21 -19.70
C GLY A 157 -10.18 -1.28 -21.10
N GLU A 158 -10.66 -0.45 -22.03
CA GLU A 158 -10.19 -0.49 -23.43
C GLU A 158 -8.66 -0.32 -23.54
N GLN A 159 -8.08 0.60 -22.76
CA GLN A 159 -6.64 0.85 -22.79
C GLN A 159 -5.83 -0.37 -22.34
N VAL A 160 -6.26 -1.03 -21.26
CA VAL A 160 -5.61 -2.22 -20.72
C VAL A 160 -5.78 -3.41 -21.67
N MET A 161 -6.99 -3.60 -22.20
CA MET A 161 -7.28 -4.64 -23.19
C MET A 161 -6.40 -4.47 -24.44
N LEU A 162 -6.35 -3.26 -25.02
CA LEU A 162 -5.53 -2.98 -26.19
C LEU A 162 -4.03 -3.13 -25.91
N GLY A 163 -3.54 -2.65 -24.75
CA GLY A 163 -2.15 -2.79 -24.34
C GLY A 163 -1.75 -4.26 -24.17
N THR A 164 -2.62 -5.06 -23.57
CA THR A 164 -2.44 -6.52 -23.41
C THR A 164 -2.34 -7.20 -24.77
N LEU A 165 -3.29 -6.93 -25.68
CA LEU A 165 -3.30 -7.52 -27.02
C LEU A 165 -2.11 -7.04 -27.89
N ALA A 166 -1.65 -5.80 -27.71
CA ALA A 166 -0.50 -5.25 -28.44
C ALA A 166 0.84 -5.92 -28.06
N MET A 167 0.94 -6.45 -26.85
CA MET A 167 2.12 -7.15 -26.33
C MET A 167 2.02 -8.67 -26.42
N LEU A 168 0.83 -9.22 -26.66
CA LEU A 168 0.57 -10.66 -26.61
C LEU A 168 1.46 -11.46 -27.56
N THR A 169 2.37 -12.24 -26.97
CA THR A 169 3.20 -13.27 -27.63
C THR A 169 2.90 -14.64 -27.01
N ARG A 170 3.48 -15.73 -27.54
CA ARG A 170 3.33 -17.07 -26.93
C ARG A 170 3.87 -17.12 -25.50
N ALA A 171 4.91 -16.35 -25.20
CA ALA A 171 5.51 -16.30 -23.87
C ALA A 171 4.57 -15.71 -22.79
N HIS A 172 3.52 -14.98 -23.19
CA HIS A 172 2.55 -14.39 -22.26
C HIS A 172 1.47 -15.37 -21.80
N GLU A 173 1.41 -16.55 -22.40
CA GLU A 173 0.46 -17.60 -22.03
C GLU A 173 1.23 -18.82 -21.49
N SER A 174 0.76 -19.37 -20.37
CA SER A 174 1.28 -20.62 -19.83
C SER A 174 0.17 -21.38 -19.12
N GLN A 175 -0.23 -22.53 -19.64
CA GLN A 175 -1.24 -23.41 -19.03
C GLN A 175 -2.51 -22.63 -18.62
N ARG A 176 -3.04 -21.79 -19.52
CA ARG A 176 -4.23 -20.94 -19.33
C ARG A 176 -4.06 -19.74 -18.38
N TRP A 177 -2.85 -19.54 -17.83
CA TRP A 177 -2.47 -18.28 -17.22
C TRP A 177 -2.08 -17.26 -18.29
N LEU A 178 -2.61 -16.04 -18.16
CA LEU A 178 -2.25 -14.89 -18.99
C LEU A 178 -1.43 -13.89 -18.17
N ALA A 179 -0.25 -13.53 -18.69
CA ALA A 179 0.54 -12.41 -18.19
C ALA A 179 0.09 -11.11 -18.87
N ILE A 180 -0.52 -10.23 -18.09
CA ILE A 180 -1.05 -8.92 -18.50
C ILE A 180 0.01 -7.87 -18.11
N PRO A 181 0.49 -7.03 -19.04
CA PRO A 181 1.50 -6.02 -18.71
C PRO A 181 0.92 -5.02 -17.71
N SER A 182 1.64 -4.68 -16.63
CA SER A 182 1.14 -3.75 -15.59
C SER A 182 1.21 -2.28 -15.99
N ALA A 183 1.95 -1.97 -17.06
CA ALA A 183 1.97 -0.67 -17.72
C ALA A 183 2.13 -0.84 -19.24
N PRO A 184 1.79 0.17 -20.05
CA PRO A 184 1.97 0.11 -21.50
C PRO A 184 3.44 -0.19 -21.89
N GLY A 185 3.64 -1.23 -22.71
CA GLY A 185 4.97 -1.57 -23.27
C GLY A 185 5.90 -2.42 -22.39
N GLU A 186 5.44 -2.90 -21.22
CA GLU A 186 6.17 -3.86 -20.39
C GLU A 186 6.51 -5.16 -21.15
N ARG A 187 7.73 -5.67 -20.99
CA ARG A 187 8.24 -6.85 -21.71
C ARG A 187 8.50 -8.03 -20.78
N LEU A 188 8.16 -9.25 -21.18
CA LEU A 188 8.59 -10.46 -20.45
C LEU A 188 10.07 -10.80 -20.72
N PRO A 189 10.75 -11.47 -19.77
CA PRO A 189 10.31 -11.82 -18.42
C PRO A 189 10.58 -10.72 -17.38
N GLN A 190 11.28 -9.65 -17.77
CA GLN A 190 11.85 -8.64 -16.88
C GLN A 190 10.84 -7.60 -16.39
N GLY A 191 9.74 -7.43 -17.12
CA GLY A 191 8.71 -6.44 -16.85
C GLY A 191 7.70 -6.86 -15.80
N ALA A 192 7.02 -5.87 -15.26
CA ALA A 192 5.96 -6.04 -14.28
C ALA A 192 4.65 -6.52 -14.93
N HIS A 193 4.09 -7.62 -14.42
CA HIS A 193 2.87 -8.21 -14.97
C HIS A 193 1.85 -8.59 -13.89
N TYR A 194 0.58 -8.39 -14.20
CA TYR A 194 -0.56 -8.98 -13.52
C TYR A 194 -0.84 -10.36 -14.13
N ARG A 195 -0.99 -11.41 -13.32
CA ARG A 195 -1.18 -12.79 -13.82
C ARG A 195 -2.58 -13.27 -13.47
N LEU A 196 -3.31 -13.78 -14.46
CA LEU A 196 -4.69 -14.20 -14.28
C LEU A 196 -4.95 -15.54 -14.98
N TYR A 197 -5.57 -16.49 -14.28
CA TYR A 197 -6.05 -17.73 -14.86
C TYR A 197 -7.36 -17.50 -15.59
N LEU A 198 -7.37 -17.74 -16.90
CA LEU A 198 -8.47 -17.30 -17.74
C LEU A 198 -9.75 -18.14 -17.52
N PRO A 199 -10.93 -17.53 -17.40
CA PRO A 199 -12.21 -18.23 -17.55
C PRO A 199 -12.29 -18.99 -18.88
N GLU A 200 -13.09 -20.05 -18.94
CA GLU A 200 -13.10 -20.95 -20.09
C GLU A 200 -13.49 -20.23 -21.39
N ASP A 201 -14.45 -19.32 -21.32
CA ASP A 201 -14.93 -18.58 -22.47
C ASP A 201 -13.92 -17.56 -23.01
N VAL A 202 -13.06 -17.00 -22.15
CA VAL A 202 -11.91 -16.18 -22.57
C VAL A 202 -10.81 -17.09 -23.15
N TRP A 203 -10.53 -18.20 -22.47
CA TRP A 203 -9.51 -19.16 -22.89
C TRP A 203 -9.79 -19.76 -24.26
N LEU A 204 -11.04 -20.12 -24.56
CA LEU A 204 -11.43 -20.68 -25.86
C LEU A 204 -11.09 -19.73 -27.01
N ALA A 205 -11.33 -18.43 -26.85
CA ALA A 205 -11.01 -17.44 -27.87
C ALA A 205 -9.49 -17.26 -28.03
N LEU A 206 -8.74 -17.21 -26.92
CA LEU A 206 -7.28 -17.12 -26.96
C LEU A 206 -6.65 -18.38 -27.58
N ARG A 207 -7.10 -19.57 -27.18
CA ARG A 207 -6.64 -20.86 -27.72
C ARG A 207 -6.84 -20.93 -29.22
N ALA A 208 -7.99 -20.50 -29.74
CA ALA A 208 -8.23 -20.46 -31.19
C ALA A 208 -7.22 -19.57 -31.94
N ILE A 209 -6.84 -18.43 -31.36
CA ILE A 209 -5.79 -17.55 -31.91
C ILE A 209 -4.41 -18.22 -31.83
N LEU A 210 -4.07 -18.84 -30.70
CA LEU A 210 -2.80 -19.56 -30.52
C LEU A 210 -2.65 -20.72 -31.52
N THR A 211 -3.70 -21.49 -31.76
CA THR A 211 -3.69 -22.58 -32.74
C THR A 211 -3.49 -22.06 -34.16
N ARG A 212 -4.13 -20.96 -34.54
CA ARG A 212 -3.95 -20.33 -35.87
C ARG A 212 -2.58 -19.70 -36.08
N THR A 213 -1.86 -19.45 -34.99
CA THR A 213 -0.54 -18.84 -34.99
C THR A 213 0.53 -19.83 -34.54
N ALA A 214 0.27 -21.14 -34.70
CA ALA A 214 1.16 -22.27 -34.42
C ALA A 214 2.59 -22.03 -34.89
N GLU A 215 2.71 -21.59 -36.14
CA GLU A 215 3.97 -21.50 -36.88
C GLU A 215 4.74 -20.22 -36.61
N LYS A 216 4.15 -19.25 -35.89
CA LYS A 216 4.85 -18.00 -35.56
C LYS A 216 5.91 -18.25 -34.49
N ALA A 217 7.03 -17.54 -34.60
CA ALA A 217 8.09 -17.56 -33.58
C ALA A 217 7.52 -17.20 -32.19
N PRO A 218 8.04 -17.79 -31.08
CA PRO A 218 7.50 -17.56 -29.73
C PRO A 218 7.47 -16.09 -29.28
N SER A 219 8.42 -15.29 -29.77
CA SER A 219 8.55 -13.86 -29.50
C SER A 219 7.75 -12.97 -30.47
N ALA A 220 7.19 -13.53 -31.54
CA ALA A 220 6.42 -12.77 -32.51
C ALA A 220 5.09 -12.30 -31.92
N TRP A 221 4.63 -11.14 -32.38
CA TRP A 221 3.34 -10.62 -32.00
C TRP A 221 2.22 -11.51 -32.57
N LEU A 222 1.42 -12.13 -31.68
CA LEU A 222 0.39 -13.10 -32.11
C LEU A 222 -0.59 -12.47 -33.09
N LEU A 223 -0.95 -11.21 -32.87
CA LEU A 223 -1.98 -10.52 -33.62
C LEU A 223 -1.46 -9.74 -34.83
N ALA A 224 -0.17 -9.84 -35.17
CA ALA A 224 0.36 -9.31 -36.42
C ALA A 224 -0.44 -9.87 -37.61
N ALA A 225 -1.00 -9.00 -38.46
CA ALA A 225 -1.76 -9.41 -39.63
C ALA A 225 -0.81 -9.81 -40.78
N VAL A 226 0.31 -9.10 -40.90
CA VAL A 226 1.40 -9.39 -41.85
C VAL A 226 2.75 -9.46 -41.11
N PRO A 227 3.78 -10.15 -41.65
CA PRO A 227 5.07 -10.29 -40.97
C PRO A 227 5.73 -8.95 -40.56
N GLN A 228 5.58 -7.90 -41.38
CA GLN A 228 6.12 -6.56 -41.12
C GLN A 228 5.51 -5.91 -39.87
N ASP A 229 4.30 -6.31 -39.48
CA ASP A 229 3.63 -5.76 -38.29
C ASP A 229 4.39 -6.08 -37.00
N ASN A 230 5.30 -7.07 -37.00
CA ASN A 230 6.13 -7.38 -35.85
C ASN A 230 7.09 -6.24 -35.50
N GLU A 231 7.47 -5.39 -36.47
CA GLU A 231 8.38 -4.26 -36.27
C GLU A 231 7.68 -3.01 -35.73
N LEU A 232 6.34 -3.00 -35.72
CA LEU A 232 5.57 -1.87 -35.21
C LEU A 232 5.85 -1.62 -33.73
N SER A 233 6.01 -0.34 -33.39
CA SER A 233 6.07 0.12 -32.01
C SER A 233 4.77 -0.21 -31.25
N HIS A 234 4.83 -0.28 -29.92
CA HIS A 234 3.65 -0.55 -29.08
C HIS A 234 2.48 0.40 -29.39
N ALA A 235 2.75 1.70 -29.55
CA ALA A 235 1.72 2.70 -29.87
C ALA A 235 1.06 2.43 -31.24
N GLN A 236 1.85 2.07 -32.25
CA GLN A 236 1.34 1.70 -33.57
C GLN A 236 0.50 0.43 -33.51
N ARG A 237 0.95 -0.61 -32.78
CA ARG A 237 0.18 -1.85 -32.58
C ARG A 237 -1.18 -1.58 -31.94
N VAL A 238 -1.23 -0.73 -30.91
CA VAL A 238 -2.48 -0.31 -30.26
C VAL A 238 -3.44 0.37 -31.24
N GLN A 239 -2.94 1.28 -32.09
CA GLN A 239 -3.75 1.95 -33.11
C GLN A 239 -4.30 0.96 -34.15
N THR A 240 -3.45 0.06 -34.66
CA THR A 240 -3.84 -0.99 -35.61
C THR A 240 -4.90 -1.92 -35.03
N LEU A 241 -4.73 -2.37 -33.78
CA LEU A 241 -5.71 -3.22 -33.09
C LEU A 241 -7.05 -2.53 -32.91
N ARG A 242 -7.05 -1.25 -32.49
CA ARG A 242 -8.29 -0.49 -32.33
C ARG A 242 -9.02 -0.34 -33.66
N ALA A 243 -8.32 -0.10 -34.77
CA ALA A 243 -8.92 0.00 -36.09
C ALA A 243 -9.58 -1.34 -36.51
N ARG A 244 -8.86 -2.46 -36.33
CA ARG A 244 -9.37 -3.81 -36.62
C ARG A 244 -10.58 -4.18 -35.78
N LEU A 245 -10.54 -3.92 -34.47
CA LEU A 245 -11.67 -4.18 -33.57
C LEU A 245 -12.91 -3.34 -33.92
N LYS A 246 -12.73 -2.07 -34.31
CA LYS A 246 -13.82 -1.23 -34.81
C LYS A 246 -14.46 -1.81 -36.08
N ALA A 247 -13.65 -2.24 -37.03
CA ALA A 247 -14.13 -2.84 -38.28
C ALA A 247 -14.85 -4.18 -38.02
N ALA A 248 -14.24 -5.07 -37.22
CA ALA A 248 -14.82 -6.35 -36.83
C ALA A 248 -16.13 -6.17 -36.06
N GLY A 249 -16.19 -5.21 -35.13
CA GLY A 249 -17.40 -4.88 -34.37
C GLY A 249 -18.54 -4.42 -35.28
N LYS A 250 -18.25 -3.54 -36.25
CA LYS A 250 -19.23 -3.09 -37.25
C LYS A 250 -19.73 -4.27 -38.11
N HIS A 251 -18.83 -5.16 -38.52
CA HIS A 251 -19.18 -6.35 -39.30
C HIS A 251 -20.06 -7.32 -38.49
N CYS A 252 -19.70 -7.59 -37.23
CA CYS A 252 -20.49 -8.40 -36.31
C CYS A 252 -21.92 -7.89 -36.15
N LEU A 253 -22.07 -6.61 -35.79
CA LEU A 253 -23.37 -5.98 -35.60
C LEU A 253 -24.21 -5.98 -36.89
N THR A 254 -23.57 -5.83 -38.05
CA THR A 254 -24.25 -5.88 -39.35
C THR A 254 -24.78 -7.26 -39.67
N ASN A 255 -23.97 -8.31 -39.49
CA ASN A 255 -24.40 -9.70 -39.70
C ASN A 255 -25.53 -10.11 -38.76
N LEU A 256 -25.49 -9.63 -37.51
CA LEU A 256 -26.50 -9.95 -36.50
C LEU A 256 -27.79 -9.13 -36.64
N LYS A 257 -27.91 -8.22 -37.63
CA LYS A 257 -29.16 -7.50 -37.91
C LYS A 257 -30.31 -8.42 -38.30
N GLY A 258 -30.02 -9.57 -38.92
CA GLY A 258 -31.00 -10.58 -39.31
C GLY A 258 -31.35 -11.58 -38.21
N HIS A 259 -30.77 -11.46 -37.02
CA HIS A 259 -31.02 -12.40 -35.93
C HIS A 259 -32.41 -12.17 -35.29
N PRO A 260 -33.16 -13.22 -34.90
CA PRO A 260 -34.49 -13.07 -34.27
C PRO A 260 -34.49 -12.18 -33.02
N GLU A 261 -33.38 -12.17 -32.29
CA GLU A 261 -33.21 -11.39 -31.06
C GLU A 261 -32.60 -9.99 -31.26
N ARG A 262 -32.53 -9.46 -32.49
CA ARG A 262 -31.81 -8.20 -32.79
C ARG A 262 -32.20 -7.01 -31.90
N ASP A 263 -33.46 -6.97 -31.46
CA ASP A 263 -33.99 -5.87 -30.65
C ASP A 263 -33.35 -5.86 -29.25
N LYS A 264 -32.84 -7.01 -28.80
CA LYS A 264 -32.08 -7.15 -27.53
C LYS A 264 -30.70 -6.49 -27.57
N TRP A 265 -30.26 -5.89 -28.68
CA TRP A 265 -29.01 -5.12 -28.74
C TRP A 265 -29.03 -3.94 -29.72
N ALA A 266 -30.22 -3.38 -30.01
CA ALA A 266 -30.41 -2.34 -31.01
C ALA A 266 -29.65 -1.02 -30.73
N GLN A 267 -29.27 -0.75 -29.47
CA GLN A 267 -28.53 0.45 -29.08
C GLN A 267 -27.00 0.29 -29.20
N LEU A 268 -26.50 -0.94 -29.37
CA LEU A 268 -25.08 -1.22 -29.59
C LEU A 268 -24.73 -1.00 -31.06
N ARG A 269 -24.42 0.25 -31.43
CA ARG A 269 -24.20 0.64 -32.84
C ARG A 269 -22.74 0.89 -33.19
N THR A 270 -21.92 1.18 -32.20
CA THR A 270 -20.54 1.62 -32.38
C THR A 270 -19.59 0.90 -31.43
N TRP A 271 -18.30 0.93 -31.75
CA TRP A 271 -17.26 0.46 -30.83
C TRP A 271 -17.30 1.17 -29.47
N SER A 272 -17.53 2.49 -29.47
CA SER A 272 -17.63 3.27 -28.23
C SER A 272 -18.78 2.79 -27.33
N THR A 273 -19.95 2.50 -27.92
CA THR A 273 -21.08 1.94 -27.17
C THR A 273 -20.80 0.53 -26.66
N LEU A 274 -20.11 -0.32 -27.43
CA LEU A 274 -19.71 -1.66 -26.99
C LEU A 274 -18.74 -1.60 -25.79
N VAL A 275 -17.71 -0.74 -25.89
CA VAL A 275 -16.72 -0.54 -24.82
C VAL A 275 -17.38 0.01 -23.56
N SER A 276 -18.18 1.07 -23.70
CA SER A 276 -18.88 1.69 -22.57
C SER A 276 -19.82 0.70 -21.88
N ALA A 277 -20.58 -0.09 -22.65
CA ALA A 277 -21.48 -1.09 -22.11
C ALA A 277 -20.73 -2.20 -21.35
N SER A 278 -19.61 -2.66 -21.92
CA SER A 278 -18.80 -3.76 -21.40
C SER A 278 -18.25 -3.49 -20.00
N ARG A 279 -18.02 -2.21 -19.65
CA ARG A 279 -17.47 -1.79 -18.35
C ARG A 279 -18.26 -2.31 -17.15
N HIS A 280 -19.58 -2.39 -17.27
CA HIS A 280 -20.47 -2.75 -16.16
C HIS A 280 -20.92 -4.22 -16.20
N VAL A 281 -20.69 -4.93 -17.32
CA VAL A 281 -21.08 -6.33 -17.49
C VAL A 281 -20.52 -7.26 -16.40
N PRO A 282 -19.24 -7.16 -15.97
CA PRO A 282 -18.71 -8.00 -14.90
C PRO A 282 -19.51 -7.87 -13.59
N VAL A 283 -19.85 -6.64 -13.19
CA VAL A 283 -20.63 -6.37 -11.98
C VAL A 283 -22.05 -6.90 -12.10
N MET A 284 -22.68 -6.72 -13.27
CA MET A 284 -24.01 -7.29 -13.56
C MET A 284 -24.01 -8.83 -13.59
N ARG A 285 -22.84 -9.45 -13.80
CA ARG A 285 -22.62 -10.90 -13.66
C ARG A 285 -22.30 -11.33 -12.24
N GLY A 286 -22.45 -10.42 -11.29
CA GLY A 286 -22.21 -10.65 -9.87
C GLY A 286 -20.75 -10.55 -9.48
N ILE A 287 -19.78 -10.26 -10.36
CA ILE A 287 -18.38 -10.07 -9.94
C ILE A 287 -18.34 -8.85 -9.00
N PRO A 288 -17.76 -8.96 -7.78
CA PRO A 288 -17.77 -7.85 -6.86
C PRO A 288 -17.10 -6.61 -7.46
N PRO A 289 -17.63 -5.39 -7.22
CA PRO A 289 -17.16 -4.12 -7.79
C PRO A 289 -15.64 -3.93 -7.80
N LEU A 290 -14.98 -4.33 -6.71
CA LEU A 290 -13.53 -4.27 -6.61
C LEU A 290 -12.86 -5.05 -7.74
N TRP A 291 -13.12 -6.35 -7.83
CA TRP A 291 -12.49 -7.24 -8.82
C TRP A 291 -12.83 -6.82 -10.25
N ALA A 292 -14.05 -6.35 -10.47
CA ALA A 292 -14.51 -5.84 -11.77
C ALA A 292 -13.82 -4.53 -12.21
N THR A 293 -13.16 -3.80 -11.30
CA THR A 293 -12.54 -2.50 -11.57
C THR A 293 -11.02 -2.54 -11.58
N LEU A 294 -10.39 -3.58 -11.02
CA LEU A 294 -8.92 -3.73 -10.92
C LEU A 294 -8.19 -3.58 -12.26
N LEU A 295 -8.80 -4.01 -13.37
CA LEU A 295 -8.17 -4.01 -14.69
C LEU A 295 -8.67 -2.86 -15.60
N GLN A 296 -9.33 -1.85 -15.04
CA GLN A 296 -9.91 -0.75 -15.85
C GLN A 296 -8.86 0.21 -16.40
N HIS A 297 -7.83 0.54 -15.62
CA HIS A 297 -6.87 1.58 -15.96
C HIS A 297 -5.46 1.18 -15.55
N TYR A 298 -4.48 1.64 -16.33
CA TYR A 298 -3.08 1.58 -15.91
C TYR A 298 -2.78 2.62 -14.83
N PRO A 299 -1.80 2.36 -13.95
CA PRO A 299 -1.05 1.10 -13.83
C PRO A 299 -1.86 -0.01 -13.14
N LEU A 300 -1.58 -1.27 -13.49
CA LEU A 300 -2.16 -2.43 -12.81
C LEU A 300 -1.28 -2.86 -11.63
N PRO A 301 -1.84 -3.55 -10.62
CA PRO A 301 -1.03 -4.26 -9.63
C PRO A 301 -0.06 -5.23 -10.28
N THR A 302 1.02 -5.58 -9.59
CA THR A 302 1.94 -6.65 -10.02
C THR A 302 1.71 -7.90 -9.23
N CYS A 303 1.84 -9.04 -9.90
CA CYS A 303 1.72 -10.34 -9.27
C CYS A 303 3.09 -10.94 -8.97
N THR A 304 3.16 -11.71 -7.89
CA THR A 304 4.36 -12.46 -7.59
C THR A 304 4.62 -13.52 -8.67
N PRO A 305 5.88 -13.71 -9.10
CA PRO A 305 6.22 -14.79 -10.00
C PRO A 305 6.21 -16.15 -9.29
N VAL A 306 6.22 -16.16 -7.95
CA VAL A 306 6.23 -17.35 -7.12
C VAL A 306 4.90 -18.11 -7.31
N PRO A 307 4.91 -19.37 -7.76
CA PRO A 307 3.72 -20.19 -7.78
C PRO A 307 3.26 -20.48 -6.35
N LEU A 308 2.00 -20.20 -6.04
CA LEU A 308 1.44 -20.38 -4.69
C LEU A 308 0.42 -21.52 -4.61
N LEU A 309 0.02 -22.08 -5.75
CA LEU A 309 -0.89 -23.22 -5.83
C LEU A 309 -0.13 -24.54 -5.91
N SER A 310 -0.68 -25.58 -5.27
CA SER A 310 -0.05 -26.90 -5.14
C SER A 310 0.02 -27.68 -6.45
N ASP A 311 -0.79 -27.32 -7.45
CA ASP A 311 -0.83 -27.93 -8.78
C ASP A 311 0.19 -27.34 -9.77
N SER A 312 0.93 -26.30 -9.37
CA SER A 312 1.94 -25.69 -10.20
C SER A 312 3.18 -26.59 -10.30
N GLY A 313 3.45 -27.16 -11.48
CA GLY A 313 4.61 -28.03 -11.73
C GLY A 313 5.97 -27.38 -11.48
N THR A 314 6.03 -26.06 -11.29
CA THR A 314 7.25 -25.29 -10.98
C THR A 314 7.38 -24.89 -9.51
N ALA A 315 6.44 -25.29 -8.64
CA ALA A 315 6.41 -24.99 -7.20
C ALA A 315 7.75 -25.25 -6.49
N HIS A 316 8.26 -26.46 -6.69
CA HIS A 316 9.51 -26.94 -6.10
C HIS A 316 10.73 -26.11 -6.49
N TRP A 317 10.72 -25.38 -7.61
CA TRP A 317 11.87 -24.53 -7.94
C TRP A 317 12.03 -23.37 -6.97
N TYR A 318 10.97 -22.97 -6.25
CA TYR A 318 10.95 -21.80 -5.37
C TYR A 318 11.07 -22.13 -3.88
N THR A 319 11.18 -23.41 -3.50
CA THR A 319 11.39 -23.80 -2.10
C THR A 319 12.78 -23.38 -1.61
N PRO A 320 12.95 -23.02 -0.31
CA PRO A 320 14.25 -22.64 0.22
C PRO A 320 15.25 -23.77 -0.02
N GLY A 321 16.27 -23.55 -0.85
CA GLY A 321 17.11 -24.67 -1.30
C GLY A 321 17.38 -24.72 -2.80
N GLU A 322 16.36 -24.35 -3.58
CA GLU A 322 16.23 -24.76 -4.98
C GLU A 322 16.59 -23.64 -5.96
N LYS A 323 16.67 -23.98 -7.26
CA LYS A 323 17.20 -23.11 -8.33
C LYS A 323 16.62 -21.68 -8.35
N LEU A 324 15.32 -21.52 -8.06
CA LEU A 324 14.63 -20.22 -7.99
C LEU A 324 14.26 -19.83 -6.55
N GLY A 325 14.38 -20.75 -5.60
CA GLY A 325 14.25 -20.56 -4.15
C GLY A 325 15.57 -20.22 -3.49
N ARG A 326 16.43 -19.53 -4.27
CA ARG A 326 17.80 -19.07 -4.00
C ARG A 326 18.30 -19.44 -2.59
N LEU A 327 19.01 -20.56 -2.48
CA LEU A 327 20.18 -20.55 -1.61
C LEU A 327 21.24 -19.65 -2.24
N PRO A 328 22.17 -19.06 -1.46
CA PRO A 328 23.44 -18.63 -2.05
C PRO A 328 24.09 -19.80 -2.79
N ASP A 329 24.89 -19.52 -3.83
CA ASP A 329 25.81 -20.50 -4.40
C ASP A 329 26.70 -21.04 -3.27
N ARG A 330 26.31 -22.18 -2.68
CA ARG A 330 27.08 -22.86 -1.63
C ARG A 330 28.25 -23.61 -2.27
N SER A 331 29.08 -22.91 -3.03
CA SER A 331 30.47 -23.31 -3.19
C SER A 331 31.27 -22.63 -2.06
N ALA A 332 31.64 -23.44 -1.07
CA ALA A 332 32.38 -23.13 0.15
C ALA A 332 31.53 -22.73 1.38
N VAL A 333 31.94 -23.26 2.54
CA VAL A 333 31.40 -23.03 3.89
C VAL A 333 30.19 -23.89 4.29
N ARG A 334 30.30 -25.21 4.10
CA ARG A 334 29.77 -26.15 5.11
C ARG A 334 30.89 -26.36 6.13
N GLY A 335 30.68 -25.90 7.38
CA GLY A 335 31.54 -26.29 8.51
C GLY A 335 32.13 -25.17 9.38
N VAL A 336 31.92 -23.89 9.06
CA VAL A 336 32.35 -22.78 9.94
C VAL A 336 31.14 -22.24 10.71
N ALA A 337 31.25 -22.15 12.03
CA ALA A 337 30.27 -21.45 12.86
C ALA A 337 30.18 -20.00 12.38
N ILE A 338 29.01 -19.59 11.91
CA ILE A 338 28.84 -18.29 11.25
C ILE A 338 28.77 -17.21 12.34
N PRO A 339 29.64 -16.19 12.30
CA PRO A 339 29.51 -15.06 13.22
C PRO A 339 28.25 -14.27 12.86
N LEU A 340 27.41 -14.02 13.86
CA LEU A 340 26.23 -13.16 13.73
C LEU A 340 26.66 -11.74 13.30
N PRO A 341 25.87 -11.04 12.47
CA PRO A 341 26.06 -9.63 12.22
C PRO A 341 26.08 -8.89 13.55
N VAL A 342 27.14 -8.14 13.80
CA VAL A 342 27.28 -7.35 15.02
C VAL A 342 26.35 -6.15 14.89
N LEU A 343 25.48 -5.93 15.88
CA LEU A 343 24.67 -4.71 15.94
C LEU A 343 25.61 -3.50 15.99
N GLY A 344 25.22 -2.41 15.33
CA GLY A 344 26.00 -1.18 15.36
C GLY A 344 25.93 -0.49 16.73
N GLU A 345 26.80 0.51 16.92
CA GLU A 345 26.90 1.25 18.19
C GLU A 345 26.09 2.55 18.20
N ARG A 346 25.61 3.01 17.04
CA ARG A 346 24.91 4.30 16.91
C ARG A 346 23.48 4.21 17.46
N THR A 347 23.13 5.17 18.30
CA THR A 347 21.82 5.29 18.94
C THR A 347 21.21 6.68 18.73
N GLN A 348 19.92 6.79 19.03
CA GLN A 348 19.12 8.01 18.98
C GLN A 348 18.13 8.03 20.16
N PRO A 349 17.51 9.18 20.49
CA PRO A 349 16.45 9.24 21.49
C PRO A 349 15.28 8.29 21.17
N ALA A 350 14.61 7.78 22.20
CA ALA A 350 13.45 6.91 22.04
C ALA A 350 12.24 7.67 21.46
N GLY A 351 11.39 6.97 20.71
CA GLY A 351 10.16 7.53 20.15
C GLY A 351 10.31 8.11 18.75
N LEU A 352 9.29 8.86 18.31
CA LEU A 352 9.28 9.55 17.03
C LEU A 352 9.96 10.91 17.13
N SER A 353 10.94 11.17 16.27
CA SER A 353 11.46 12.51 16.04
C SER A 353 10.52 13.24 15.08
N LEU A 354 9.54 13.98 15.60
CA LEU A 354 8.68 14.85 14.77
C LEU A 354 9.27 16.25 14.73
N VAL A 355 9.39 16.83 13.53
CA VAL A 355 9.66 18.26 13.39
C VAL A 355 8.45 19.00 13.96
N ALA A 356 8.65 19.82 15.00
CA ALA A 356 7.58 20.64 15.56
C ALA A 356 6.98 21.50 14.44
N THR A 357 5.66 21.53 14.30
CA THR A 357 4.99 22.33 13.26
C THR A 357 4.26 23.54 13.83
N GLU A 358 4.25 23.70 15.16
CA GLU A 358 3.54 24.76 15.87
C GLU A 358 4.07 26.16 15.55
N HIS A 359 5.35 26.28 15.18
CA HIS A 359 5.97 27.55 14.79
C HIS A 359 5.71 27.93 13.32
N LEU A 360 5.20 27.02 12.49
CA LEU A 360 4.98 27.27 11.08
C LEU A 360 3.76 28.19 10.86
N PRO A 361 3.88 29.27 10.06
CA PRO A 361 2.73 30.07 9.66
C PRO A 361 1.64 29.24 8.95
N PRO A 362 0.33 29.53 9.09
CA PRO A 362 -0.73 28.79 8.41
C PRO A 362 -0.60 28.73 6.87
N ASP A 363 0.10 29.69 6.28
CA ASP A 363 0.35 29.82 4.84
C ASP A 363 1.80 29.48 4.43
N TRP A 364 2.58 28.82 5.31
CA TRP A 364 4.00 28.53 5.08
C TRP A 364 4.27 27.85 3.73
N SER A 365 3.41 26.92 3.29
CA SER A 365 3.57 26.18 2.03
C SER A 365 3.49 27.11 0.80
N ARG A 366 2.64 28.14 0.86
CA ARG A 366 2.58 29.18 -0.17
C ARG A 366 3.80 30.08 -0.11
N ARG A 367 4.27 30.45 1.08
CA ARG A 367 5.48 31.27 1.26
C ARG A 367 6.72 30.58 0.70
N ALA A 368 6.92 29.30 1.03
CA ALA A 368 8.02 28.49 0.50
C ALA A 368 7.98 28.41 -1.03
N LYS A 369 6.80 28.19 -1.62
CA LYS A 369 6.64 28.22 -3.09
C LYS A 369 6.96 29.59 -3.68
N ASN A 370 6.51 30.67 -3.05
CA ASN A 370 6.78 32.03 -3.51
C ASN A 370 8.28 32.36 -3.44
N MET A 371 8.99 31.92 -2.40
CA MET A 371 10.45 32.04 -2.30
C MET A 371 11.16 31.34 -3.48
N LEU A 372 10.76 30.10 -3.82
CA LEU A 372 11.30 29.39 -4.98
C LEU A 372 10.99 30.11 -6.31
N GLN A 373 9.82 30.73 -6.43
CA GLN A 373 9.47 31.54 -7.60
C GLN A 373 10.28 32.83 -7.68
N GLN A 374 10.54 33.47 -6.54
CA GLN A 374 11.33 34.69 -6.46
C GLN A 374 12.80 34.42 -6.77
N PHE A 375 13.37 33.31 -6.29
CA PHE A 375 14.70 32.84 -6.71
C PHE A 375 14.82 32.80 -8.25
N LEU A 376 13.84 32.23 -8.95
CA LEU A 376 13.85 32.20 -10.42
C LEU A 376 13.62 33.58 -11.06
N ALA A 377 12.95 34.51 -10.39
CA ALA A 377 12.78 35.88 -10.85
C ALA A 377 14.08 36.69 -10.71
N ASP A 378 14.80 36.52 -9.61
CA ASP A 378 16.07 37.20 -9.34
C ASP A 378 17.19 36.62 -10.21
N ALA A 379 17.22 35.30 -10.42
CA ALA A 379 18.11 34.67 -11.40
C ALA A 379 17.93 35.25 -12.82
N ARG A 380 16.70 35.63 -13.19
CA ARG A 380 16.43 36.31 -14.48
C ARG A 380 17.08 37.68 -14.59
N GLN A 381 17.27 38.37 -13.47
CA GLN A 381 17.96 39.67 -13.45
C GLN A 381 19.47 39.49 -13.73
N LEU A 382 20.04 38.35 -13.35
CA LEU A 382 21.44 37.99 -13.63
C LEU A 382 21.66 37.55 -15.09
N GLY A 383 20.65 36.95 -15.72
CA GLY A 383 20.68 36.58 -17.13
C GLY A 383 19.27 36.36 -17.72
N ARG A 384 18.99 36.94 -18.89
CA ARG A 384 17.64 36.97 -19.50
C ARG A 384 16.98 35.59 -19.63
N ASP A 385 17.71 34.61 -20.20
CA ASP A 385 17.17 33.28 -20.53
C ASP A 385 18.01 32.11 -19.98
N LYS A 386 19.34 32.29 -19.89
CA LYS A 386 20.30 31.30 -19.38
C LYS A 386 21.25 31.96 -18.38
N VAL A 387 21.63 31.21 -17.36
CA VAL A 387 22.53 31.68 -16.28
C VAL A 387 23.72 30.74 -16.05
N ASN A 388 24.10 29.92 -17.04
CA ASN A 388 25.17 28.92 -16.94
C ASN A 388 26.59 29.44 -17.27
N ALA A 389 26.74 30.73 -17.62
CA ALA A 389 28.05 31.32 -17.90
C ALA A 389 28.94 31.35 -16.64
N VAL A 390 30.25 31.05 -16.77
CA VAL A 390 31.21 31.01 -15.64
C VAL A 390 31.20 32.30 -14.80
N ARG A 391 31.10 33.47 -15.45
CA ARG A 391 31.03 34.78 -14.77
C ARG A 391 29.84 34.93 -13.80
N LEU A 392 28.79 34.12 -13.96
CA LEU A 392 27.58 34.16 -13.14
C LEU A 392 27.62 33.15 -11.98
N GLU A 393 28.70 32.40 -11.81
CA GLU A 393 28.83 31.39 -10.75
C GLU A 393 28.72 31.98 -9.35
N ARG A 394 29.55 32.97 -9.01
CA ARG A 394 29.51 33.63 -7.70
C ARG A 394 28.17 34.35 -7.43
N PRO A 395 27.61 35.14 -8.37
CA PRO A 395 26.29 35.75 -8.18
C PRO A 395 25.17 34.73 -7.94
N MET A 396 25.17 33.61 -8.68
CA MET A 396 24.16 32.56 -8.51
C MET A 396 24.34 31.79 -7.20
N GLN A 397 25.58 31.55 -6.77
CA GLN A 397 25.88 30.91 -5.49
C GLN A 397 25.41 31.77 -4.31
N ALA A 398 25.68 33.08 -4.34
CA ALA A 398 25.19 34.01 -3.32
C ALA A 398 23.65 34.04 -3.26
N LEU A 399 22.99 33.97 -4.43
CA LEU A 399 21.54 33.88 -4.50
C LEU A 399 21.02 32.56 -3.90
N LEU A 400 21.69 31.43 -4.16
CA LEU A 400 21.34 30.14 -3.57
C LEU A 400 21.41 30.19 -2.03
N GLU A 401 22.51 30.69 -1.48
CA GLU A 401 22.76 30.76 -0.04
C GLU A 401 21.74 31.66 0.69
N ASP A 402 21.36 32.79 0.09
CA ASP A 402 20.33 33.69 0.63
C ASP A 402 18.95 33.00 0.72
N TYR A 403 18.49 32.40 -0.38
CA TYR A 403 17.19 31.71 -0.41
C TYR A 403 17.18 30.42 0.43
N GLU A 404 18.33 29.74 0.55
CA GLU A 404 18.49 28.61 1.44
C GLU A 404 18.32 29.04 2.91
N GLY A 405 19.00 30.12 3.33
CA GLY A 405 18.86 30.67 4.67
C GLY A 405 17.42 31.08 4.99
N GLN A 406 16.72 31.71 4.04
CA GLN A 406 15.32 32.09 4.19
C GLN A 406 14.38 30.89 4.33
N LEU A 407 14.59 29.82 3.56
CA LEU A 407 13.80 28.59 3.67
C LEU A 407 14.04 27.87 5.00
N VAL A 408 15.30 27.78 5.45
CA VAL A 408 15.64 27.20 6.76
C VAL A 408 15.01 28.02 7.89
N ALA A 409 15.04 29.35 7.80
CA ALA A 409 14.40 30.22 8.80
C ALA A 409 12.87 30.06 8.81
N LEU A 410 12.24 29.89 7.64
CA LEU A 410 10.79 29.67 7.55
C LEU A 410 10.37 28.31 8.13
N ILE A 411 11.13 27.25 7.82
CA ILE A 411 10.76 25.87 8.17
C ILE A 411 11.27 25.49 9.57
N GLY A 412 12.35 26.11 10.05
CA GLY A 412 13.02 25.78 11.31
C GLY A 412 13.89 24.52 11.24
N HIS A 413 14.07 23.93 10.05
CA HIS A 413 14.84 22.71 9.84
C HIS A 413 15.54 22.74 8.48
N ALA A 414 16.79 22.29 8.44
CA ALA A 414 17.56 22.10 7.20
C ALA A 414 17.36 20.67 6.66
N GLY A 415 17.46 20.49 5.35
CA GLY A 415 17.18 19.22 4.68
C GLY A 415 15.73 19.06 4.22
N SER A 416 14.94 20.13 4.22
CA SER A 416 13.53 20.08 3.78
C SER A 416 13.38 19.90 2.27
N TYR A 417 12.24 19.38 1.82
CA TYR A 417 11.94 19.23 0.39
C TYR A 417 12.01 20.56 -0.40
N PRO A 418 11.43 21.69 0.06
CA PRO A 418 11.58 22.96 -0.65
C PRO A 418 13.03 23.40 -0.82
N GLN A 419 13.88 23.16 0.19
CA GLN A 419 15.32 23.46 0.10
C GLN A 419 16.00 22.58 -0.96
N TRP A 420 15.70 21.28 -0.99
CA TRP A 420 16.23 20.41 -2.05
C TRP A 420 15.70 20.76 -3.44
N VAL A 421 14.46 21.26 -3.56
CA VAL A 421 13.95 21.79 -4.83
C VAL A 421 14.73 23.04 -5.27
N LEU A 422 15.10 23.93 -4.33
CA LEU A 422 15.97 25.07 -4.62
C LEU A 422 17.32 24.61 -5.19
N HIS A 423 18.00 23.69 -4.52
CA HIS A 423 19.26 23.09 -4.98
C HIS A 423 19.12 22.41 -6.35
N PHE A 424 18.01 21.69 -6.58
CA PHE A 424 17.71 21.10 -7.87
C PHE A 424 17.58 22.16 -8.96
N LEU A 425 16.81 23.24 -8.74
CA LEU A 425 16.65 24.32 -9.71
C LEU A 425 17.98 25.01 -10.02
N TYR A 426 18.81 25.26 -9.00
CA TYR A 426 20.16 25.77 -9.17
C TYR A 426 20.99 24.86 -10.09
N HIS A 427 21.01 23.55 -9.81
CA HIS A 427 21.72 22.55 -10.64
C HIS A 427 21.20 22.53 -12.10
N GLN A 428 19.88 22.57 -12.30
CA GLN A 428 19.29 22.61 -13.65
C GLN A 428 19.73 23.86 -14.44
N LEU A 429 19.83 25.01 -13.79
CA LEU A 429 20.20 26.27 -14.41
C LEU A 429 21.71 26.41 -14.64
N ARG A 430 22.54 25.99 -13.67
CA ARG A 430 24.00 26.18 -13.67
C ARG A 430 24.74 25.03 -14.32
N THR A 431 24.41 23.81 -13.94
CA THR A 431 25.15 22.60 -14.34
C THR A 431 24.60 22.02 -15.63
N GLU A 432 23.29 21.83 -15.73
CA GLU A 432 22.64 21.28 -16.95
C GLU A 432 22.42 22.35 -18.03
N GLY A 433 22.50 23.64 -17.68
CA GLY A 433 22.37 24.75 -18.63
C GLY A 433 20.97 24.94 -19.21
N HIS A 434 19.93 24.48 -18.51
CA HIS A 434 18.54 24.68 -18.90
C HIS A 434 18.13 26.16 -18.86
N THR A 435 17.11 26.50 -19.64
CA THR A 435 16.52 27.84 -19.65
C THR A 435 15.67 28.08 -18.40
N LEU A 436 15.50 29.36 -18.04
CA LEU A 436 14.60 29.76 -16.95
C LEU A 436 13.15 29.33 -17.18
N SER A 437 12.69 29.26 -18.44
CA SER A 437 11.35 28.75 -18.78
C SER A 437 11.17 27.26 -18.44
N THR A 438 12.22 26.45 -18.69
CA THR A 438 12.23 25.02 -18.33
C THR A 438 12.25 24.85 -16.81
N ALA A 439 13.10 25.62 -16.10
CA ALA A 439 13.16 25.59 -14.64
C ALA A 439 11.81 25.99 -14.00
N ARG A 440 11.12 27.01 -14.52
CA ARG A 440 9.76 27.37 -14.08
C ARG A 440 8.75 26.25 -14.29
N THR A 441 8.83 25.57 -15.44
CA THR A 441 7.97 24.42 -15.74
C THR A 441 8.24 23.27 -14.76
N GLN A 442 9.50 22.98 -14.46
CA GLN A 442 9.88 21.97 -13.47
C GLN A 442 9.40 22.35 -12.07
N LEU A 443 9.62 23.60 -11.63
CA LEU A 443 9.13 24.11 -10.34
C LEU A 443 7.61 23.93 -10.21
N SER A 444 6.84 24.31 -11.24
CA SER A 444 5.38 24.17 -11.21
C SER A 444 4.93 22.71 -11.07
N ARG A 445 5.68 21.76 -11.64
CA ARG A 445 5.38 20.33 -11.52
C ARG A 445 5.78 19.76 -10.17
N LEU A 446 6.86 20.25 -9.57
CA LEU A 446 7.36 19.80 -8.26
C LEU A 446 6.64 20.46 -7.07
N THR A 447 5.94 21.58 -7.27
CA THR A 447 5.24 22.31 -6.18
C THR A 447 3.71 22.40 -6.31
N PRO A 448 2.97 21.31 -6.58
CA PRO A 448 1.54 21.26 -6.28
C PRO A 448 1.31 21.60 -4.80
N ILE A 449 0.32 22.45 -4.49
CA ILE A 449 0.06 22.86 -3.11
C ILE A 449 -0.33 21.68 -2.22
N THR A 450 -1.06 20.71 -2.76
CA THR A 450 -1.43 19.50 -2.01
C THR A 450 -0.22 18.65 -1.62
N LEU A 451 0.82 18.61 -2.46
CA LEU A 451 2.09 17.97 -2.10
C LEU A 451 2.81 18.77 -1.01
N LEU A 452 2.89 20.09 -1.14
CA LEU A 452 3.56 20.95 -0.14
C LEU A 452 2.85 21.00 1.22
N LEU A 453 1.59 20.57 1.31
CA LEU A 453 0.87 20.44 2.58
C LEU A 453 1.14 19.12 3.29
N HIS A 454 1.85 18.18 2.65
CA HIS A 454 2.16 16.88 3.22
C HIS A 454 3.31 17.00 4.23
N GLU A 455 3.18 16.46 5.44
CA GLU A 455 4.16 16.62 6.53
C GLU A 455 5.56 16.11 6.15
N ALA A 456 5.63 15.06 5.34
CA ALA A 456 6.91 14.50 4.87
C ALA A 456 7.78 15.49 4.07
N VAL A 457 7.25 16.61 3.57
CA VAL A 457 8.07 17.60 2.86
C VAL A 457 8.97 18.42 3.80
N LEU A 458 8.74 18.36 5.11
CA LEU A 458 9.52 19.11 6.09
C LEU A 458 10.91 18.52 6.32
N ASP A 459 11.08 17.21 6.07
CA ASP A 459 12.36 16.51 6.21
C ASP A 459 12.52 15.44 5.13
N LEU A 460 13.53 15.62 4.26
CA LEU A 460 13.85 14.70 3.18
C LEU A 460 14.62 13.45 3.66
N SER A 461 15.31 13.52 4.81
CA SER A 461 16.21 12.45 5.27
C SER A 461 15.48 11.14 5.55
N ASP A 462 14.21 11.23 5.94
CA ASP A 462 13.34 10.11 6.24
C ASP A 462 12.58 9.56 5.02
N TRP A 463 12.86 10.02 3.80
CA TRP A 463 12.15 9.56 2.61
C TRP A 463 12.57 8.14 2.21
N ASP A 464 11.57 7.28 2.07
CA ASP A 464 11.67 5.96 1.46
C ASP A 464 10.67 5.86 0.29
N ASP A 465 10.58 4.68 -0.33
CA ASP A 465 9.68 4.45 -1.46
C ASP A 465 8.20 4.73 -1.13
N GLU A 466 7.79 4.57 0.12
CA GLU A 466 6.40 4.84 0.54
C GLU A 466 6.14 6.33 0.63
N VAL A 467 7.05 7.09 1.21
CA VAL A 467 6.94 8.55 1.26
C VAL A 467 6.87 9.13 -0.16
N VAL A 468 7.72 8.62 -1.07
CA VAL A 468 7.68 9.02 -2.48
C VAL A 468 6.32 8.72 -3.10
N LEU A 469 5.73 7.57 -2.81
CA LEU A 469 4.40 7.19 -3.28
C LEU A 469 3.30 8.08 -2.67
N GLU A 470 3.30 8.29 -1.36
CA GLU A 470 2.36 9.16 -0.64
C GLU A 470 2.38 10.59 -1.20
N LEU A 471 3.57 11.11 -1.53
CA LEU A 471 3.72 12.44 -2.14
C LEU A 471 3.22 12.48 -3.58
N GLN A 472 3.39 11.40 -4.36
CA GLN A 472 2.78 11.29 -5.69
C GLN A 472 1.26 11.30 -5.58
N GLU A 473 0.69 10.53 -4.65
CA GLU A 473 -0.76 10.51 -4.40
C GLU A 473 -1.27 11.88 -3.94
N ALA A 474 -0.58 12.54 -3.00
CA ALA A 474 -0.92 13.87 -2.51
C ALA A 474 -0.88 14.92 -3.65
N ALA A 475 0.10 14.83 -4.55
CA ALA A 475 0.17 15.68 -5.73
C ALA A 475 -1.04 15.50 -6.65
N GLU A 476 -1.46 14.25 -6.87
CA GLU A 476 -2.60 13.91 -7.74
C GLU A 476 -3.95 14.21 -7.10
N ALA A 477 -4.07 14.17 -5.77
CA ALA A 477 -5.32 14.43 -5.06
C ALA A 477 -5.86 15.86 -5.27
N GLY A 478 -4.98 16.82 -5.59
CA GLY A 478 -5.35 18.23 -5.76
C GLY A 478 -6.03 18.57 -7.08
N ALA A 479 -5.95 17.71 -8.10
CA ALA A 479 -6.54 17.98 -9.42
C ALA A 479 -6.71 16.72 -10.26
N HIS A 480 -7.81 16.63 -11.01
CA HIS A 480 -8.00 15.58 -12.01
C HIS A 480 -7.10 15.81 -13.22
N TRP A 481 -5.83 15.41 -13.11
CA TRP A 481 -4.86 15.55 -14.18
C TRP A 481 -5.18 14.64 -15.36
N ALA A 482 -5.06 15.19 -16.57
CA ALA A 482 -4.99 14.38 -17.78
C ALA A 482 -3.74 13.47 -17.72
N ALA A 483 -3.80 12.32 -18.40
CA ALA A 483 -2.72 11.33 -18.39
C ALA A 483 -1.35 11.91 -18.81
N ALA A 484 -1.33 12.86 -19.75
CA ALA A 484 -0.12 13.55 -20.19
C ALA A 484 0.50 14.41 -19.06
N THR A 485 -0.31 15.13 -18.31
CA THR A 485 0.14 15.95 -17.17
C THR A 485 0.71 15.07 -16.06
N ARG A 486 0.03 13.95 -15.74
CA ARG A 486 0.51 12.97 -14.76
C ARG A 486 1.87 12.39 -15.15
N SER A 487 2.01 11.96 -16.41
CA SER A 487 3.28 11.45 -16.92
C SER A 487 4.41 12.48 -16.87
N ALA A 488 4.11 13.74 -17.19
CA ALA A 488 5.09 14.83 -17.11
C ALA A 488 5.51 15.16 -15.66
N PHE A 489 4.58 15.07 -14.71
CA PHE A 489 4.88 15.17 -13.28
C PHE A 489 5.81 14.03 -12.84
N HIS A 490 5.42 12.76 -13.04
CA HIS A 490 6.25 11.60 -12.65
C HIS A 490 7.65 11.66 -13.25
N GLY A 491 7.77 12.08 -14.52
CA GLY A 491 9.06 12.26 -15.19
C GLY A 491 9.94 13.34 -14.53
N THR A 492 9.36 14.47 -14.15
CA THR A 492 10.08 15.58 -13.49
C THR A 492 10.43 15.21 -12.04
N PHE A 493 9.50 14.60 -11.32
CA PHE A 493 9.71 14.15 -9.95
C PHE A 493 10.82 13.10 -9.87
N ARG A 494 10.88 12.17 -10.83
CA ARG A 494 11.99 11.22 -10.93
C ARG A 494 13.34 11.90 -11.16
N GLN A 495 13.43 12.91 -12.01
CA GLN A 495 14.68 13.66 -12.21
C GLN A 495 15.17 14.30 -10.90
N PHE A 496 14.23 14.83 -10.10
CA PHE A 496 14.51 15.35 -8.78
C PHE A 496 15.03 14.27 -7.82
N LEU A 497 14.39 13.09 -7.75
CA LEU A 497 14.84 11.99 -6.88
C LEU A 497 16.26 11.51 -7.26
N VAL A 498 16.56 11.36 -8.56
CA VAL A 498 17.91 11.01 -9.04
C VAL A 498 18.93 12.06 -8.63
N PHE A 499 18.56 13.34 -8.69
CA PHE A 499 19.42 14.43 -8.24
C PHE A 499 19.74 14.28 -6.75
N CYS A 500 18.74 14.12 -5.87
CA CYS A 500 18.96 13.93 -4.44
C CYS A 500 19.87 12.72 -4.13
N GLN A 501 19.68 11.60 -4.83
CA GLN A 501 20.53 10.40 -4.68
C GLN A 501 21.99 10.65 -5.03
N ARG A 502 22.26 11.46 -6.05
CA ARG A 502 23.64 11.82 -6.42
C ARG A 502 24.37 12.58 -5.32
N TYR A 503 23.63 13.25 -4.43
CA TYR A 503 24.16 14.01 -3.30
C TYR A 503 23.99 13.28 -1.96
N GLY A 504 23.86 11.95 -1.99
CA GLY A 504 23.83 11.11 -0.78
C GLY A 504 22.56 11.27 0.06
N GLN A 505 21.46 11.64 -0.57
CA GLN A 505 20.13 11.64 0.05
C GLN A 505 19.28 10.51 -0.54
N LEU A 506 18.21 10.10 0.15
CA LEU A 506 17.27 9.09 -0.35
C LEU A 506 17.89 7.69 -0.57
N ASP A 507 18.83 7.28 0.28
CA ASP A 507 19.46 5.95 0.24
C ASP A 507 18.42 4.81 0.36
N GLY A 508 17.27 5.10 0.99
CA GLY A 508 16.14 4.18 1.13
C GLY A 508 15.16 4.15 -0.05
N VAL A 509 15.35 5.00 -1.09
CA VAL A 509 14.47 5.05 -2.26
C VAL A 509 15.09 4.23 -3.38
N SER A 510 14.37 3.24 -3.89
CA SER A 510 14.78 2.53 -5.11
C SER A 510 14.26 3.31 -6.31
N LEU A 511 15.05 3.54 -7.36
CA LEU A 511 14.54 4.12 -8.62
C LEU A 511 14.64 3.09 -9.74
N PRO A 512 13.64 2.97 -10.62
CA PRO A 512 13.75 2.07 -11.77
C PRO A 512 14.94 2.46 -12.66
N PRO A 513 15.47 1.57 -13.51
CA PRO A 513 16.49 1.93 -14.51
C PRO A 513 15.96 2.93 -15.56
N LYS A 514 16.85 3.74 -16.15
CA LYS A 514 16.47 4.73 -17.19
C LYS A 514 15.78 4.02 -18.37
N GLY A 515 14.60 4.51 -18.78
CA GLY A 515 13.79 3.91 -19.85
C GLY A 515 12.85 2.76 -19.42
N ALA A 516 12.89 2.36 -18.15
CA ALA A 516 11.86 1.47 -17.56
C ALA A 516 10.50 2.18 -17.46
N SER A 517 9.43 1.41 -17.26
CA SER A 517 8.07 1.95 -17.25
C SER A 517 7.83 3.01 -16.15
N THR A 518 6.70 3.70 -16.26
CA THR A 518 6.22 4.68 -15.26
C THR A 518 5.75 4.05 -13.95
N LEU A 519 5.94 2.74 -13.75
CA LEU A 519 5.57 2.07 -12.51
C LEU A 519 6.44 2.55 -11.36
N ALA A 520 5.81 2.65 -10.18
CA ALA A 520 6.52 2.95 -8.95
C ALA A 520 7.52 1.81 -8.65
N PRO A 521 8.72 2.12 -8.14
CA PRO A 521 9.76 1.12 -7.85
C PRO A 521 9.30 0.02 -6.89
N SER A 522 8.42 0.33 -5.94
CA SER A 522 7.77 -0.65 -5.05
C SER A 522 7.02 -1.75 -5.81
N VAL A 523 6.44 -1.43 -6.98
CA VAL A 523 5.65 -2.35 -7.81
C VAL A 523 6.54 -3.37 -8.54
N LEU A 524 7.84 -3.08 -8.70
CA LEU A 524 8.80 -4.00 -9.30
C LEU A 524 9.29 -5.09 -8.33
N ARG A 525 9.06 -4.92 -7.01
CA ARG A 525 9.40 -5.89 -5.96
C ARG A 525 8.41 -7.06 -5.90
N THR A 526 8.31 -7.82 -6.98
CA THR A 526 7.27 -8.85 -7.14
C THR A 526 7.52 -10.13 -6.34
N ARG A 527 8.76 -10.40 -5.89
CA ARG A 527 9.05 -11.58 -5.06
C ARG A 527 8.67 -11.30 -3.61
N ILE A 528 7.63 -11.97 -3.13
CA ILE A 528 7.26 -11.93 -1.71
C ILE A 528 7.98 -13.04 -0.94
N LEU A 529 8.43 -12.72 0.27
CA LEU A 529 8.93 -13.72 1.21
C LEU A 529 7.80 -14.69 1.57
N SER A 530 8.09 -15.98 1.63
CA SER A 530 7.10 -17.02 1.93
C SER A 530 7.04 -17.28 3.42
N ALA A 531 5.98 -17.96 3.85
CA ALA A 531 5.83 -18.40 5.23
C ALA A 531 7.01 -19.29 5.67
N ASP A 532 7.48 -20.18 4.80
CA ASP A 532 8.61 -21.08 5.08
C ASP A 532 9.95 -20.35 5.14
N HIS A 533 10.13 -19.29 4.32
CA HIS A 533 11.29 -18.40 4.43
C HIS A 533 11.30 -17.71 5.80
N MET A 534 10.16 -17.19 6.25
CA MET A 534 10.03 -16.58 7.57
C MET A 534 10.33 -17.57 8.70
N GLN A 535 9.79 -18.78 8.63
CA GLN A 535 10.06 -19.81 9.64
C GLN A 535 11.55 -20.16 9.72
N THR A 536 12.23 -20.21 8.57
CA THR A 536 13.67 -20.47 8.47
C THR A 536 14.48 -19.39 9.19
N VAL A 537 14.21 -18.11 8.89
CA VAL A 537 14.88 -16.97 9.54
C VAL A 537 14.56 -16.93 11.03
N TRP A 538 13.30 -17.16 11.40
CA TRP A 538 12.87 -17.18 12.80
C TRP A 538 13.62 -18.25 13.60
N ASN A 539 13.65 -19.49 13.12
CA ASN A 539 14.37 -20.57 13.79
C ASN A 539 15.86 -20.27 13.92
N ALA A 540 16.48 -19.70 12.88
CA ALA A 540 17.91 -19.34 12.92
C ALA A 540 18.25 -18.26 13.95
N LEU A 541 17.31 -17.35 14.25
CA LEU A 541 17.50 -16.26 15.21
C LEU A 541 17.03 -16.59 16.63
N ILE A 542 16.05 -17.47 16.80
CA ILE A 542 15.32 -17.63 18.07
C ILE A 542 15.56 -18.98 18.72
N ASP A 543 15.98 -20.01 17.98
CA ASP A 543 16.17 -21.35 18.58
C ASP A 543 17.20 -21.32 19.72
N ARG A 544 16.75 -21.71 20.92
CA ARG A 544 17.52 -21.74 22.18
C ARG A 544 18.18 -20.40 22.56
N VAL A 545 17.56 -19.28 22.19
CA VAL A 545 18.07 -17.94 22.51
C VAL A 545 17.45 -17.45 23.83
N PRO A 546 18.26 -16.98 24.80
CA PRO A 546 17.75 -16.43 26.05
C PRO A 546 17.14 -15.03 25.86
N ASN A 547 16.32 -14.60 26.82
CA ASN A 547 15.78 -13.24 26.82
C ASN A 547 16.89 -12.19 26.90
N GLY A 548 16.75 -11.08 26.17
CA GLY A 548 17.72 -9.98 26.15
C GLY A 548 18.88 -10.15 25.16
N ASP A 549 18.95 -11.28 24.44
CA ASP A 549 19.99 -11.53 23.43
C ASP A 549 19.75 -10.68 22.15
N PRO A 550 20.80 -10.10 21.53
CA PRO A 550 20.69 -9.38 20.26
C PRO A 550 19.96 -10.15 19.15
N ARG A 551 20.06 -11.48 19.13
CA ARG A 551 19.35 -12.32 18.16
C ARG A 551 17.84 -12.31 18.38
N GLN A 552 17.40 -12.30 19.64
CA GLN A 552 15.98 -12.16 19.98
C GLN A 552 15.44 -10.84 19.43
N MET A 553 16.20 -9.76 19.61
CA MET A 553 15.88 -8.44 19.06
C MET A 553 15.73 -8.46 17.54
N MET A 554 16.71 -9.02 16.82
CA MET A 554 16.65 -9.13 15.35
C MET A 554 15.46 -9.99 14.89
N GLY A 555 15.19 -11.11 15.57
CA GLY A 555 14.06 -11.98 15.24
C GLY A 555 12.72 -11.27 15.41
N LEU A 556 12.54 -10.51 16.50
CA LEU A 556 11.35 -9.72 16.75
C LEU A 556 11.18 -8.57 15.74
N VAL A 557 12.28 -7.90 15.35
CA VAL A 557 12.28 -6.87 14.30
C VAL A 557 11.77 -7.44 12.98
N VAL A 558 12.27 -8.60 12.56
CA VAL A 558 11.80 -9.28 11.34
C VAL A 558 10.33 -9.73 11.47
N ALA A 559 9.93 -10.26 12.62
CA ALA A 559 8.56 -10.69 12.87
C ALA A 559 7.55 -9.52 12.86
N LEU A 560 7.92 -8.37 13.40
CA LEU A 560 7.10 -7.15 13.34
C LEU A 560 6.94 -6.65 11.90
N GLY A 561 7.98 -6.76 11.07
CA GLY A 561 7.88 -6.49 9.64
C GLY A 561 6.96 -7.47 8.90
N PHE A 562 7.17 -8.78 9.11
CA PHE A 562 6.49 -9.85 8.34
C PHE A 562 5.06 -10.12 8.80
N TYR A 563 4.81 -10.24 10.11
CA TYR A 563 3.47 -10.51 10.65
C TYR A 563 2.73 -9.22 10.98
N GLY A 564 3.44 -8.20 11.46
CA GLY A 564 2.84 -6.93 11.85
C GLY A 564 2.68 -5.93 10.70
N GLY A 565 3.44 -6.08 9.61
CA GLY A 565 3.44 -5.13 8.50
C GLY A 565 4.02 -3.75 8.86
N LEU A 566 4.86 -3.68 9.90
CA LEU A 566 5.46 -2.42 10.34
C LEU A 566 6.56 -1.96 9.38
N ARG A 567 6.69 -0.63 9.24
CA ARG A 567 7.83 0.03 8.58
C ARG A 567 9.08 -0.08 9.47
N ALA A 568 10.25 0.03 8.86
CA ALA A 568 11.50 0.10 9.62
C ALA A 568 11.49 1.28 10.61
N SER A 569 11.07 2.47 10.16
CA SER A 569 10.94 3.65 11.02
C SER A 569 9.93 3.46 12.14
N GLU A 570 8.80 2.80 11.88
CA GLU A 570 7.82 2.46 12.91
C GLU A 570 8.46 1.55 13.97
N VAL A 571 9.15 0.49 13.56
CA VAL A 571 9.86 -0.43 14.47
C VAL A 571 10.88 0.31 15.33
N LEU A 572 11.69 1.19 14.73
CA LEU A 572 12.71 1.96 15.44
C LEU A 572 12.12 2.98 16.43
N SER A 573 10.91 3.47 16.16
CA SER A 573 10.22 4.46 17.00
C SER A 573 9.43 3.85 18.16
N LEU A 574 9.29 2.52 18.22
CA LEU A 574 8.54 1.87 19.30
C LEU A 574 9.24 2.04 20.65
N THR A 575 8.45 2.32 21.66
CA THR A 575 8.83 2.38 23.08
C THR A 575 8.18 1.23 23.85
N LEU A 576 8.60 0.99 25.09
CA LEU A 576 7.94 0.01 25.95
C LEU A 576 6.48 0.36 26.25
N ASN A 577 6.10 1.64 26.17
CA ASN A 577 4.72 2.08 26.31
C ASN A 577 3.83 1.64 25.13
N ASN A 578 4.42 1.37 23.97
CA ASN A 578 3.69 0.96 22.77
C ASN A 578 3.30 -0.52 22.77
N VAL A 579 3.81 -1.33 23.71
CA VAL A 579 3.57 -2.78 23.73
C VAL A 579 2.69 -3.16 24.91
N LEU A 580 1.46 -3.59 24.61
CA LEU A 580 0.49 -4.02 25.60
C LEU A 580 0.39 -5.55 25.60
N VAL A 581 0.96 -6.17 26.62
CA VAL A 581 0.91 -7.62 26.87
C VAL A 581 -0.07 -7.87 28.00
N GLY A 582 -1.13 -8.63 27.75
CA GLY A 582 -2.09 -9.02 28.77
C GLY A 582 -1.79 -10.39 29.37
N ALA A 583 -2.60 -10.75 30.38
CA ALA A 583 -2.57 -12.06 31.00
C ALA A 583 -2.94 -13.15 29.99
N GLN A 584 -2.38 -14.34 30.18
CA GLN A 584 -2.66 -15.51 29.34
C GLN A 584 -4.13 -15.93 29.54
N ASP A 585 -4.84 -16.18 28.44
CA ASP A 585 -6.21 -16.68 28.48
C ASP A 585 -6.27 -18.18 28.83
N GLU A 586 -7.48 -18.71 29.07
CA GLU A 586 -7.71 -20.13 29.38
C GLU A 586 -7.21 -21.09 28.30
N GLN A 587 -7.02 -20.60 27.07
CA GLN A 587 -6.47 -21.36 25.94
C GLN A 587 -4.94 -21.21 25.80
N GLY A 588 -4.29 -20.60 26.79
CA GLY A 588 -2.85 -20.41 26.78
C GLY A 588 -2.38 -19.27 25.87
N ARG A 589 -3.28 -18.44 25.33
CA ARG A 589 -2.92 -17.37 24.39
C ARG A 589 -2.67 -16.07 25.14
N THR A 590 -1.64 -15.37 24.70
CA THR A 590 -1.26 -14.08 25.28
C THR A 590 -1.72 -12.95 24.38
N PRO A 591 -2.71 -12.13 24.79
CA PRO A 591 -3.05 -10.95 24.01
C PRO A 591 -1.84 -10.00 24.01
N CYS A 592 -1.32 -9.76 22.81
CA CYS A 592 -0.18 -8.89 22.57
C CYS A 592 -0.56 -7.88 21.50
N TRP A 593 -0.51 -6.60 21.85
CA TRP A 593 -0.87 -5.50 20.99
C TRP A 593 0.29 -4.53 20.85
N ILE A 594 0.51 -4.06 19.61
CA ILE A 594 1.49 -3.02 19.30
C ILE A 594 0.73 -1.76 18.91
N GLU A 595 0.87 -0.70 19.70
CA GLU A 595 0.25 0.60 19.47
C GLU A 595 1.22 1.51 18.73
N ILE A 596 0.90 1.80 17.47
CA ILE A 596 1.60 2.79 16.67
C ILE A 596 0.89 4.10 16.96
N LEU A 597 1.40 4.83 17.96
CA LEU A 597 0.77 6.05 18.48
C LEU A 597 1.08 7.29 17.64
N GLY A 598 2.03 7.19 16.72
CA GLY A 598 2.35 8.25 15.77
C GLY A 598 2.98 7.71 14.50
N GLY A 599 3.00 8.57 13.49
CA GLY A 599 3.64 8.40 12.21
C GLY A 599 3.39 9.68 11.39
N LYS A 600 3.94 9.76 10.18
CA LYS A 600 3.93 10.99 9.35
C LYS A 600 2.53 11.49 8.93
N THR A 601 1.47 10.77 9.28
CA THR A 601 0.07 11.15 9.04
C THR A 601 -0.83 10.61 10.15
N ASP A 602 -1.99 11.24 10.37
CA ASP A 602 -3.03 10.73 11.29
C ASP A 602 -3.47 9.29 10.99
N ALA A 603 -3.35 8.85 9.72
CA ALA A 603 -3.70 7.49 9.28
C ALA A 603 -2.67 6.43 9.73
N ALA A 604 -1.45 6.84 10.12
CA ALA A 604 -0.44 5.93 10.63
C ALA A 604 -0.79 5.42 12.04
N ARG A 605 -1.60 6.18 12.80
CA ARG A 605 -2.03 5.83 14.15
C ARG A 605 -2.92 4.59 14.10
N ARG A 606 -2.41 3.46 14.58
CA ARG A 606 -3.12 2.17 14.52
C ARG A 606 -2.64 1.21 15.59
N ARG A 607 -3.40 0.14 15.77
CA ARG A 607 -3.09 -0.93 16.71
C ARG A 607 -2.99 -2.25 15.98
N VAL A 608 -1.88 -2.96 16.15
CA VAL A 608 -1.61 -4.25 15.54
C VAL A 608 -1.84 -5.35 16.58
N ALA A 609 -2.76 -6.28 16.27
CA ALA A 609 -3.05 -7.46 17.08
C ALA A 609 -2.00 -8.54 16.81
N LEU A 610 -0.79 -8.43 17.37
CA LEU A 610 0.29 -9.36 17.08
C LEU A 610 -0.10 -10.82 17.39
N HIS A 611 -0.86 -11.04 18.46
CA HIS A 611 -1.41 -12.34 18.85
C HIS A 611 -2.43 -12.96 17.86
N VAL A 612 -3.01 -12.16 16.96
CA VAL A 612 -3.88 -12.66 15.87
C VAL A 612 -3.05 -12.91 14.60
N MET A 613 -2.07 -12.05 14.37
CA MET A 613 -1.30 -12.02 13.11
C MET A 613 -0.12 -13.00 13.11
N ALA A 614 0.48 -13.26 14.27
CA ALA A 614 1.69 -14.08 14.43
C ALA A 614 1.41 -15.35 15.26
N PRO A 615 2.23 -16.41 15.12
CA PRO A 615 2.13 -17.59 15.97
C PRO A 615 2.49 -17.27 17.44
N SER A 616 2.05 -18.12 18.38
CA SER A 616 2.23 -17.91 19.83
C SER A 616 3.71 -17.74 20.23
N SER A 617 4.61 -18.49 19.59
CA SER A 617 6.05 -18.40 19.79
C SER A 617 6.60 -16.98 19.59
N VAL A 618 6.04 -16.20 18.66
CA VAL A 618 6.43 -14.79 18.47
C VAL A 618 5.95 -13.93 19.64
N THR A 619 4.72 -14.13 20.11
CA THR A 619 4.18 -13.36 21.24
C THR A 619 4.87 -13.69 22.56
N GLU A 620 5.29 -14.94 22.75
CA GLU A 620 6.07 -15.39 23.92
C GLU A 620 7.45 -14.73 23.95
N GLN A 621 8.15 -14.70 22.81
CA GLN A 621 9.44 -14.02 22.68
C GLN A 621 9.31 -12.50 22.87
N MET A 622 8.23 -11.90 22.35
CA MET A 622 7.96 -10.47 22.57
C MET A 622 7.73 -10.16 24.06
N ARG A 623 6.96 -11.01 24.76
CA ARG A 623 6.76 -10.87 26.21
C ARG A 623 8.10 -10.94 26.95
N GLY A 624 8.89 -12.00 26.70
CA GLY A 624 10.18 -12.20 27.36
C GLY A 624 11.15 -11.03 27.13
N TRP A 625 11.23 -10.52 25.91
CA TRP A 625 12.01 -9.33 25.57
C TRP A 625 11.54 -8.08 26.34
N VAL A 626 10.23 -7.81 26.35
CA VAL A 626 9.66 -6.65 27.05
C VAL A 626 9.89 -6.71 28.56
N GLU A 627 9.75 -7.89 29.16
CA GLU A 627 9.99 -8.10 30.60
C GLU A 627 11.45 -7.83 30.97
N GLU A 628 12.40 -8.40 30.22
CA GLU A 628 13.84 -8.16 30.42
C GLU A 628 14.16 -6.67 30.27
N ARG A 629 13.66 -6.03 29.20
CA ARG A 629 13.90 -4.62 28.93
C ARG A 629 13.37 -3.70 30.01
N ARG A 630 12.20 -4.02 30.58
CA ARG A 630 11.62 -3.30 31.72
C ARG A 630 12.47 -3.42 32.98
N GLN A 631 13.07 -4.58 33.22
CA GLN A 631 13.97 -4.79 34.36
C GLN A 631 15.26 -3.98 34.18
N GLU A 632 15.89 -4.07 33.01
CA GLU A 632 17.13 -3.36 32.69
C GLU A 632 16.98 -1.83 32.75
N CYS A 633 15.81 -1.31 32.37
CA CYS A 633 15.53 0.12 32.27
C CYS A 633 14.50 0.59 33.32
N SER A 634 14.45 -0.06 34.48
CA SER A 634 13.46 0.23 35.52
C SER A 634 13.49 1.66 36.09
N ALA A 635 14.59 2.39 35.88
CA ALA A 635 14.75 3.77 36.32
C ALA A 635 14.04 4.81 35.42
N TRP A 636 13.61 4.42 34.21
CA TRP A 636 13.04 5.34 33.22
C TRP A 636 11.54 5.11 32.98
N PRO A 637 10.76 6.16 32.65
CA PRO A 637 9.39 6.00 32.18
C PRO A 637 9.31 5.13 30.92
N LEU A 638 8.27 4.29 30.80
CA LEU A 638 8.13 3.37 29.66
C LEU A 638 8.04 4.08 28.29
N SER A 639 7.57 5.34 28.28
CA SER A 639 7.49 6.20 27.09
C SER A 639 8.85 6.70 26.62
N GLU A 640 9.87 6.67 27.47
CA GLU A 640 11.23 7.13 27.17
C GLU A 640 12.19 5.96 26.93
N VAL A 641 11.75 4.72 27.14
CA VAL A 641 12.55 3.52 26.88
C VAL A 641 12.20 2.95 25.52
N ALA A 642 13.15 3.00 24.59
CA ALA A 642 13.01 2.36 23.29
C ALA A 642 12.81 0.85 23.44
N LEU A 643 11.89 0.30 22.64
CA LEU A 643 11.64 -1.15 22.60
C LEU A 643 12.90 -1.90 22.16
N PHE A 644 13.64 -1.35 21.18
CA PHE A 644 14.86 -1.94 20.65
C PHE A 644 16.04 -0.96 20.78
N GLY A 645 17.00 -1.33 21.63
CA GLY A 645 18.16 -0.50 21.95
C GLY A 645 19.22 -1.27 22.74
N PRO A 646 20.36 -0.65 23.05
CA PRO A 646 21.43 -1.29 23.83
C PRO A 646 20.96 -1.64 25.24
N ARG A 647 21.48 -2.74 25.81
CA ARG A 647 21.20 -3.15 27.20
C ARG A 647 21.48 -2.03 28.18
N HIS A 648 20.65 -1.90 29.21
CA HIS A 648 20.76 -0.88 30.27
C HIS A 648 20.75 0.59 29.79
N SER A 649 20.28 0.86 28.57
CA SER A 649 20.15 2.21 28.01
C SER A 649 18.75 2.42 27.48
N PRO A 650 18.10 3.58 27.73
CA PRO A 650 16.77 3.88 27.19
C PRO A 650 16.79 4.22 25.69
N ALA A 651 17.97 4.47 25.09
CA ALA A 651 18.11 4.93 23.72
C ALA A 651 17.69 3.87 22.68
N ALA A 652 17.19 4.34 21.53
CA ALA A 652 16.88 3.51 20.38
C ALA A 652 18.11 3.28 19.51
N TYR A 653 18.24 2.12 18.87
CA TYR A 653 19.21 1.95 17.79
C TYR A 653 18.81 2.77 16.55
N THR A 654 19.81 3.22 15.78
CA THR A 654 19.54 3.78 14.44
C THR A 654 19.26 2.66 13.43
N ARG A 655 18.79 3.02 12.23
CA ARG A 655 18.58 2.08 11.12
C ARG A 655 19.82 1.25 10.82
N ASP A 656 20.98 1.91 10.71
CA ASP A 656 22.26 1.26 10.40
C ASP A 656 22.71 0.29 11.49
N SER A 657 22.32 0.54 12.74
CA SER A 657 22.74 -0.29 13.88
C SER A 657 21.85 -1.52 14.10
N LEU A 658 20.61 -1.53 13.59
CA LEU A 658 19.65 -2.61 13.84
C LEU A 658 18.98 -3.17 12.58
N ILE A 659 18.39 -2.31 11.75
CA ILE A 659 17.63 -2.73 10.57
C ILE A 659 18.56 -3.26 9.49
N THR A 660 19.68 -2.56 9.23
CA THR A 660 20.66 -2.98 8.22
C THR A 660 21.27 -4.36 8.56
N PRO A 661 21.75 -4.62 9.80
CA PRO A 661 22.19 -5.95 10.22
C PRO A 661 21.11 -7.03 10.09
N ALA A 662 19.84 -6.71 10.41
CA ALA A 662 18.74 -7.64 10.22
C ALA A 662 18.49 -7.99 8.74
N ILE A 663 18.57 -7.01 7.84
CA ILE A 663 18.50 -7.22 6.39
C ILE A 663 19.67 -8.08 5.91
N GLU A 664 20.89 -7.79 6.36
CA GLU A 664 22.10 -8.55 6.00
C GLU A 664 21.99 -10.01 6.43
N TRP A 665 21.46 -10.26 7.64
CA TRP A 665 21.17 -11.62 8.09
C TRP A 665 20.15 -12.32 7.21
N MET A 666 19.03 -11.66 6.88
CA MET A 666 18.03 -12.25 5.99
C MET A 666 18.61 -12.56 4.61
N ARG A 667 19.42 -11.66 4.04
CA ARG A 667 20.11 -11.87 2.76
C ARG A 667 21.08 -13.03 2.82
N TYR A 668 21.78 -13.18 3.93
CA TYR A 668 22.66 -14.31 4.17
C TYR A 668 21.90 -15.65 4.20
N VAL A 669 20.77 -15.70 4.91
CA VAL A 669 19.98 -16.92 5.09
C VAL A 669 19.18 -17.30 3.83
N LEU A 670 18.62 -16.31 3.13
CA LEU A 670 17.60 -16.49 2.09
C LEU A 670 18.01 -16.02 0.69
N GLY A 671 19.22 -15.46 0.55
CA GLY A 671 19.77 -14.97 -0.71
C GLY A 671 19.55 -13.48 -0.98
N GLU A 672 20.12 -13.02 -2.10
CA GLU A 672 20.06 -11.63 -2.56
C GLU A 672 18.64 -11.23 -3.03
N ASP A 673 18.35 -9.92 -3.02
CA ASP A 673 17.04 -9.27 -3.29
C ASP A 673 16.04 -9.22 -2.10
N ILE A 674 16.54 -9.21 -0.87
CA ILE A 674 15.72 -8.98 0.34
C ILE A 674 15.98 -7.59 0.91
N ASP A 675 14.91 -6.90 1.28
CA ASP A 675 14.94 -5.68 2.06
C ASP A 675 13.84 -5.73 3.13
N PHE A 676 13.88 -4.80 4.09
CA PHE A 676 12.89 -4.77 5.18
C PHE A 676 11.48 -4.43 4.68
N HIS A 677 11.38 -3.65 3.61
CA HIS A 677 10.10 -3.23 3.06
C HIS A 677 9.36 -4.39 2.39
N GLY A 678 10.07 -5.36 1.79
CA GLY A 678 9.54 -6.62 1.28
C GLY A 678 8.80 -7.45 2.33
N LEU A 679 9.14 -7.31 3.63
CA LEU A 679 8.40 -7.94 4.72
C LEU A 679 6.97 -7.41 4.82
N ARG A 680 6.78 -6.10 4.60
CA ARG A 680 5.46 -5.44 4.61
C ARG A 680 4.60 -5.89 3.42
N HIS A 681 5.20 -6.05 2.23
CA HIS A 681 4.55 -6.66 1.06
C HIS A 681 4.10 -8.08 1.32
N ALA A 682 4.95 -8.88 1.97
CA ALA A 682 4.63 -10.23 2.40
C ALA A 682 3.46 -10.22 3.41
N ALA A 683 3.50 -9.35 4.42
CA ALA A 683 2.46 -9.21 5.44
C ALA A 683 1.08 -8.98 4.83
N VAL A 684 0.96 -8.02 3.90
CA VAL A 684 -0.29 -7.73 3.18
C VAL A 684 -0.71 -8.93 2.33
N SER A 685 0.20 -9.46 1.51
CA SER A 685 -0.09 -10.56 0.59
C SER A 685 -0.58 -11.82 1.30
N TRP A 686 0.09 -12.25 2.38
CA TRP A 686 -0.31 -13.40 3.17
C TRP A 686 -1.60 -13.17 3.95
N THR A 687 -1.82 -11.96 4.45
CA THR A 687 -3.09 -11.61 5.12
C THR A 687 -4.27 -11.71 4.15
N LEU A 688 -4.13 -11.20 2.92
CA LEU A 688 -5.17 -11.31 1.90
C LEU A 688 -5.46 -12.77 1.52
N LEU A 689 -4.42 -13.60 1.35
CA LEU A 689 -4.60 -15.04 1.11
C LEU A 689 -5.32 -15.73 2.26
N ARG A 690 -4.90 -15.46 3.51
CA ARG A 690 -5.49 -16.03 4.73
C ARG A 690 -6.96 -15.66 4.86
N LEU A 691 -7.31 -14.40 4.63
CA LEU A 691 -8.69 -13.92 4.68
C LEU A 691 -9.55 -14.49 3.54
N HIS A 692 -9.00 -14.66 2.33
CA HIS A 692 -9.73 -15.28 1.23
C HIS A 692 -9.95 -16.77 1.45
N ALA A 693 -8.94 -17.49 1.96
CA ALA A 693 -9.05 -18.90 2.33
C ALA A 693 -10.04 -19.12 3.47
N ALA A 694 -10.10 -18.22 4.46
CA ALA A 694 -11.09 -18.26 5.54
C ALA A 694 -12.53 -18.12 5.02
N GLN A 695 -12.75 -17.38 3.94
CA GLN A 695 -14.05 -17.23 3.28
C GLN A 695 -14.35 -18.35 2.29
N ASN A 696 -13.32 -18.99 1.73
CA ASN A 696 -13.42 -20.03 0.70
C ASN A 696 -12.49 -21.20 1.05
N PRO A 697 -12.89 -22.14 1.93
CA PRO A 697 -12.02 -23.23 2.39
C PRO A 697 -11.45 -24.09 1.25
N ALA A 698 -12.24 -24.34 0.19
CA ALA A 698 -11.80 -25.08 -0.99
C ALA A 698 -10.65 -24.41 -1.76
N PHE A 699 -10.47 -23.09 -1.62
CA PHE A 699 -9.30 -22.38 -2.14
C PHE A 699 -8.08 -22.64 -1.25
N GLY A 700 -8.25 -22.64 0.07
CA GLY A 700 -7.18 -22.91 1.04
C GLY A 700 -6.47 -24.25 0.80
N GLU A 701 -7.23 -25.30 0.48
CA GLU A 701 -6.69 -26.65 0.19
C GLU A 701 -5.77 -26.70 -1.04
N LYS A 702 -5.94 -25.75 -1.97
CA LYS A 702 -5.12 -25.64 -3.19
C LYS A 702 -3.82 -24.89 -2.97
N LEU A 703 -3.60 -24.28 -1.80
CA LEU A 703 -2.37 -23.53 -1.52
C LEU A 703 -1.21 -24.48 -1.18
N GLN A 704 -0.01 -24.13 -1.63
CA GLN A 704 1.22 -24.88 -1.27
C GLN A 704 1.46 -24.88 0.25
N HIS A 705 1.24 -23.73 0.89
CA HIS A 705 1.49 -23.54 2.32
C HIS A 705 0.27 -23.88 3.20
N ARG A 706 -0.67 -24.70 2.72
CA ARG A 706 -1.90 -25.06 3.46
C ARG A 706 -1.64 -25.63 4.87
N HIS A 707 -0.47 -26.23 5.08
CA HIS A 707 -0.06 -26.81 6.37
C HIS A 707 0.61 -25.80 7.32
N HIS A 708 0.86 -24.57 6.87
CA HIS A 708 1.43 -23.53 7.71
C HIS A 708 0.38 -22.99 8.71
N TRP A 709 0.82 -22.58 9.91
CA TRP A 709 -0.04 -22.10 11.00
C TRP A 709 -1.12 -21.09 10.54
N MET A 710 -0.73 -20.17 9.65
CA MET A 710 -1.59 -19.11 9.11
C MET A 710 -2.86 -19.64 8.43
N PHE A 711 -2.81 -20.87 7.91
CA PHE A 711 -3.91 -21.51 7.19
C PHE A 711 -4.63 -22.58 8.02
N CYS A 712 -4.24 -22.79 9.27
CA CYS A 712 -5.03 -23.60 10.19
C CYS A 712 -6.40 -22.96 10.44
N GLU A 713 -7.43 -23.79 10.62
CA GLU A 713 -8.82 -23.34 10.71
C GLU A 713 -9.03 -22.32 11.86
N GLU A 714 -8.49 -22.59 13.05
CA GLU A 714 -8.60 -21.68 14.20
C GLU A 714 -7.94 -20.32 13.90
N ALA A 715 -6.74 -20.35 13.32
CA ALA A 715 -6.01 -19.14 12.96
C ALA A 715 -6.80 -18.31 11.93
N GLN A 716 -7.34 -18.95 10.90
CA GLN A 716 -8.16 -18.29 9.87
C GLN A 716 -9.42 -17.67 10.46
N LYS A 717 -10.16 -18.41 11.30
CA LYS A 717 -11.37 -17.89 11.98
C LYS A 717 -11.05 -16.70 12.87
N THR A 718 -9.95 -16.77 13.63
CA THR A 718 -9.52 -15.69 14.52
C THR A 718 -9.17 -14.43 13.73
N ALA A 719 -8.43 -14.56 12.63
CA ALA A 719 -8.12 -13.43 11.76
C ALA A 719 -9.38 -12.83 11.12
N LEU A 720 -10.27 -13.67 10.57
CA LEU A 720 -11.50 -13.20 9.96
C LEU A 720 -12.39 -12.48 10.99
N ALA A 721 -12.54 -13.03 12.19
CA ALA A 721 -13.28 -12.42 13.28
C ALA A 721 -12.67 -11.08 13.71
N HIS A 722 -11.34 -10.98 13.78
CA HIS A 722 -10.64 -9.73 14.10
C HIS A 722 -10.95 -8.63 13.07
N PHE A 723 -10.75 -8.91 11.78
CA PHE A 723 -10.97 -7.92 10.72
C PHE A 723 -12.46 -7.61 10.51
N CYS A 724 -13.37 -8.57 10.73
CA CYS A 724 -14.81 -8.33 10.63
C CYS A 724 -15.37 -7.58 11.86
N GLY A 725 -14.86 -7.87 13.05
CA GLY A 725 -15.29 -7.25 14.31
C GLY A 725 -14.95 -5.76 14.44
N ALA A 726 -14.14 -5.21 13.53
CA ALA A 726 -13.79 -3.79 13.53
C ALA A 726 -14.99 -2.87 13.26
N GLU A 727 -15.96 -3.27 12.41
CA GLU A 727 -17.14 -2.47 12.05
C GLU A 727 -18.49 -3.12 12.42
N GLY A 728 -18.49 -4.27 13.09
CA GLY A 728 -19.70 -5.02 13.46
C GLY A 728 -19.98 -6.23 12.56
N ARG A 729 -21.09 -6.94 12.81
CA ARG A 729 -21.39 -8.27 12.22
C ARG A 729 -21.59 -8.28 10.70
N ASP A 730 -21.71 -7.12 10.05
CA ASP A 730 -22.03 -6.98 8.62
C ASP A 730 -20.86 -6.51 7.74
N THR A 731 -19.62 -6.47 8.25
CA THR A 731 -18.41 -6.08 7.48
C THR A 731 -18.26 -6.84 6.15
N LEU A 732 -18.53 -8.14 6.14
CA LEU A 732 -18.49 -8.95 4.91
C LEU A 732 -19.63 -8.59 3.94
N ALA A 733 -20.86 -8.44 4.46
CA ALA A 733 -22.02 -8.04 3.67
C ALA A 733 -21.85 -6.63 3.06
N ARG A 734 -21.18 -5.72 3.78
CA ARG A 734 -20.86 -4.37 3.33
C ARG A 734 -19.61 -4.29 2.44
N GLY A 735 -18.84 -5.38 2.31
CA GLY A 735 -17.63 -5.44 1.50
C GLY A 735 -16.48 -4.57 1.99
N THR A 736 -16.43 -4.23 3.29
CA THR A 736 -15.43 -3.30 3.85
C THR A 736 -14.17 -3.99 4.40
N LEU A 737 -14.02 -5.30 4.20
CA LEU A 737 -12.88 -6.09 4.69
C LEU A 737 -11.53 -5.50 4.28
N LEU A 738 -11.36 -5.15 3.00
CA LEU A 738 -10.10 -4.58 2.49
C LEU A 738 -9.79 -3.20 3.06
N LEU A 739 -10.81 -2.43 3.43
CA LEU A 739 -10.60 -1.18 4.14
C LEU A 739 -10.01 -1.43 5.53
N GLN A 740 -10.39 -2.52 6.21
CA GLN A 740 -9.79 -2.86 7.49
C GLN A 740 -8.34 -3.31 7.33
N VAL A 741 -8.02 -4.05 6.28
CA VAL A 741 -6.62 -4.40 5.96
C VAL A 741 -5.81 -3.15 5.62
N ALA A 742 -6.38 -2.20 4.85
CA ALA A 742 -5.74 -0.92 4.56
C ALA A 742 -5.46 -0.12 5.84
N LYS A 743 -6.43 -0.02 6.75
CA LYS A 743 -6.24 0.63 8.06
C LYS A 743 -5.19 -0.08 8.92
N TRP A 744 -5.19 -1.42 8.93
CA TRP A 744 -4.22 -2.22 9.67
C TRP A 744 -2.77 -2.00 9.19
N ILE A 745 -2.57 -1.80 7.88
CA ILE A 745 -1.24 -1.48 7.34
C ILE A 745 -0.89 0.01 7.43
N GLY A 746 -1.85 0.87 7.78
CA GLY A 746 -1.67 2.32 7.87
C GLY A 746 -1.91 3.08 6.57
N HIS A 747 -2.65 2.50 5.62
CA HIS A 747 -3.09 3.18 4.40
C HIS A 747 -4.48 3.80 4.58
N ARG A 748 -4.66 4.99 4.01
CA ARG A 748 -5.95 5.69 4.03
C ARG A 748 -7.01 5.01 3.17
N GLU A 749 -6.61 4.48 2.01
CA GLU A 749 -7.51 3.87 1.04
C GLU A 749 -7.03 2.49 0.56
N PRO A 750 -7.95 1.56 0.23
CA PRO A 750 -7.57 0.26 -0.31
C PRO A 750 -6.84 0.33 -1.65
N GLY A 751 -7.00 1.40 -2.43
CA GLY A 751 -6.37 1.56 -3.74
C GLY A 751 -4.85 1.41 -3.68
N THR A 752 -4.21 2.16 -2.77
CA THR A 752 -2.77 2.09 -2.52
C THR A 752 -2.30 0.69 -2.13
N LEU A 753 -3.04 0.04 -1.21
CA LEU A 753 -2.76 -1.34 -0.80
C LEU A 753 -2.79 -2.31 -1.99
N LEU A 754 -3.84 -2.22 -2.82
CA LEU A 754 -4.05 -3.15 -3.92
C LEU A 754 -3.07 -2.92 -5.06
N GLN A 755 -2.75 -1.67 -5.37
CA GLN A 755 -1.88 -1.32 -6.48
C GLN A 755 -0.40 -1.61 -6.17
N HIS A 756 0.02 -1.42 -4.92
CA HIS A 756 1.45 -1.43 -4.58
C HIS A 756 1.90 -2.62 -3.74
N TYR A 757 1.03 -3.26 -2.96
CA TYR A 757 1.46 -4.24 -1.93
C TYR A 757 0.90 -5.65 -2.08
N ALA A 758 -0.26 -5.76 -2.72
CA ALA A 758 -0.99 -7.01 -2.80
C ALA A 758 -0.56 -7.85 -4.02
N HIS A 759 0.60 -8.52 -3.92
CA HIS A 759 1.16 -9.29 -5.04
C HIS A 759 0.45 -10.63 -5.35
N VAL A 760 -0.58 -10.96 -4.57
CA VAL A 760 -1.39 -12.18 -4.70
C VAL A 760 -2.72 -11.93 -5.40
N LEU A 761 -3.03 -10.68 -5.78
CA LEU A 761 -4.33 -10.32 -6.34
C LEU A 761 -4.69 -11.08 -7.59
N GLY A 762 -3.71 -11.38 -8.46
CA GLY A 762 -3.93 -12.20 -9.65
C GLY A 762 -4.54 -13.56 -9.34
N LEU A 763 -4.02 -14.22 -8.31
CA LEU A 763 -4.50 -15.51 -7.85
C LEU A 763 -5.91 -15.41 -7.24
N LEU A 764 -6.13 -14.44 -6.34
CA LEU A 764 -7.44 -14.22 -5.72
C LEU A 764 -8.51 -13.85 -6.76
N HIS A 765 -8.17 -12.97 -7.69
CA HIS A 765 -9.05 -12.57 -8.78
C HIS A 765 -9.41 -13.76 -9.66
N SER A 766 -8.44 -14.63 -9.96
CA SER A 766 -8.67 -15.86 -10.74
C SER A 766 -9.71 -16.77 -10.09
N ASP A 767 -9.62 -16.98 -8.77
CA ASP A 767 -10.58 -17.79 -8.01
C ASP A 767 -11.99 -17.18 -7.99
N VAL A 768 -12.09 -15.86 -7.78
CA VAL A 768 -13.35 -15.12 -7.84
C VAL A 768 -14.04 -15.25 -9.20
N LEU A 769 -13.25 -15.22 -10.29
CA LEU A 769 -13.76 -15.39 -11.65
C LEU A 769 -14.17 -16.85 -11.95
N ALA A 770 -13.53 -17.84 -11.31
CA ALA A 770 -13.85 -19.26 -11.49
C ALA A 770 -15.18 -19.65 -10.83
N LEU A 771 -15.43 -19.19 -9.59
CA LEU A 771 -16.61 -19.54 -8.78
C LEU A 771 -17.94 -19.19 -9.45
N LYS A 772 -17.96 -18.18 -10.33
CA LYS A 772 -19.19 -17.66 -10.96
C LYS A 772 -19.52 -18.23 -12.34
N ASN A 773 -18.69 -19.14 -12.85
CA ASN A 773 -19.02 -19.90 -14.06
C ASN A 773 -19.80 -21.20 -13.74
N GLY A 774 -19.94 -21.57 -12.46
CA GLY A 774 -20.66 -22.77 -12.01
C GLY A 774 -22.08 -22.55 -11.48
N ILE A 775 -22.53 -21.30 -11.31
CA ILE A 775 -23.86 -20.98 -10.75
C ILE A 775 -24.58 -20.03 -11.71
N CYS A 776 -25.44 -20.59 -12.56
CA CYS A 776 -26.60 -19.86 -13.05
C CYS A 776 -27.53 -19.74 -11.84
N PRO A 777 -27.86 -18.56 -11.31
CA PRO A 777 -28.93 -18.47 -10.33
C PRO A 777 -30.22 -18.88 -11.04
N ALA A 778 -30.74 -20.06 -10.69
CA ALA A 778 -32.16 -20.32 -10.85
C ALA A 778 -32.91 -19.24 -10.06
N LYS A 779 -33.80 -18.56 -10.79
CA LYS A 779 -34.87 -17.64 -10.38
C LYS A 779 -34.91 -17.17 -8.93
#